data_AF-A0A2D6YVM8-F1
#
_entry.id   AF-A0A2D6YVM8-F1
#
_cell.length_a   1.000
_cell.length_b   1.000
_cell.length_c   1.000
_cell.angle_alpha   90.00
_cell.angle_beta   90.00
_cell.angle_gamma   90.00
#
_symmetry.space_group_name_H-M   'P 1'
#
loop_
_entity.id
_entity.type
_entity.pdbx_description
1 polymer ?
#
loop_
_entity_poly.entity_id
_entity_poly.type
_entity_poly.pdbx_seq_one_letter_code
_entity_poly.pdbx_strand_id
1 'polypeptide(L)'
;MNCDGSRSASPPPCRKWSKPDPVRSEIRGAVVGLETEVSMHEFVRSTVIPLAAVVLAVASRAADAQGPQRWTTSGTELKAIADTLPVAETRPIPRSEIESGLALSGRGTPFIIAPRVDGIPGGLATDAVTLEAWVSIDMPTQWGGVVGAIQDNGAAETGMILGYGYEKPYFGVSSTGLDDEDGRITYLESSKPYVIGKWHHLVGTYDGATMTLYMDGEKVAEGIDQSGPIRFRGDEPLVIGGYFDRNEDHGLDGRLFEVSVLPKAISAEEVRRRFARHADLAALPPEIDMTLAWMVEPFLVWPTTDAMSVVAETIAPSAMEVRVRDESGDFQRRWRNEQAARIHEFRIDGLEANTKYFYEVVAGAGESTLSGGVKTFRTAADRGDPFTFVAIGDTQSQPAVVKRIADLAFETRPSLLVHAGDLVTTGGDKGHWTNHFFPNMRPLIERVAIMPVLGNHEQDAKLYYDYMSLPDPERWYSFSYGDADFFMIDGNRSLADRSAQLEWLESALAASDAEWKFAVLHQPPWTSDSNDYGDTYQTSSKRGDPNARNITSLLEKHGVDICFSGHVHDYERTFPMVGEDVVPWDEGGVTYVTTAGGGGYLEDFDPANTTFGHRKARRHHFVYCGIHDGILEFQAMDEDGRLFDVLSLDKRDGRRSVARAAREGVEIAPRTSTWRNTPKD
;
A
#
# COMPACT_ATOMS: atom_id res chain seq x y z
N MET A 1 20.52 23.05 62.07
CA MET A 1 21.67 22.13 62.22
C MET A 1 22.34 22.09 60.85
N ASN A 2 23.22 23.05 60.51
CA ASN A 2 24.69 23.04 60.67
C ASN A 2 25.31 21.69 60.22
N CYS A 3 25.93 21.60 59.02
CA CYS A 3 27.35 21.89 58.67
C CYS A 3 28.06 20.53 58.40
N ASP A 4 29.01 20.28 57.49
CA ASP A 4 29.73 21.01 56.41
C ASP A 4 30.71 20.03 55.71
N GLY A 5 31.25 20.37 54.52
CA GLY A 5 32.54 19.87 53.94
C GLY A 5 32.48 18.89 52.74
N SER A 6 32.55 19.32 51.45
CA SER A 6 33.74 19.61 50.58
C SER A 6 34.44 18.36 49.96
N ARG A 7 34.86 18.22 48.67
CA ARG A 7 35.11 19.09 47.48
C ARG A 7 35.40 18.26 46.19
N SER A 8 34.99 18.76 45.01
CA SER A 8 35.58 18.79 43.61
C SER A 8 36.06 17.48 42.89
N ALA A 9 35.99 17.24 41.57
CA ALA A 9 35.96 18.08 40.34
C ALA A 9 35.48 17.30 39.07
N SER A 10 35.19 18.04 37.98
CA SER A 10 34.47 17.74 36.72
C SER A 10 35.23 16.98 35.59
N PRO A 11 34.53 16.53 34.49
CA PRO A 11 35.14 15.97 33.26
C PRO A 11 35.00 16.89 32.01
N PRO A 12 35.80 16.68 30.93
CA PRO A 12 35.31 16.94 29.56
C PRO A 12 35.91 15.93 28.49
N PRO A 13 35.82 16.12 27.15
CA PRO A 13 34.93 15.32 26.26
C PRO A 13 35.59 14.77 24.96
N CYS A 14 34.77 14.12 24.12
CA CYS A 14 35.07 13.49 22.82
C CYS A 14 35.60 14.39 21.67
N ARG A 15 36.39 13.82 20.75
CA ARG A 15 36.54 14.27 19.34
C ARG A 15 36.72 13.11 18.33
N LYS A 16 36.06 13.32 17.18
CA LYS A 16 36.03 12.66 15.86
C LYS A 16 37.36 12.12 15.32
N TRP A 17 37.30 11.07 14.50
CA TRP A 17 38.27 10.81 13.42
C TRP A 17 37.61 10.30 12.14
N SER A 18 38.05 10.88 11.02
CA SER A 18 37.76 10.59 9.62
C SER A 18 38.84 9.70 9.00
N LYS A 19 38.48 9.00 7.92
CA LYS A 19 39.23 8.06 7.07
C LYS A 19 40.69 8.44 6.74
N PRO A 20 41.56 7.45 6.47
CA PRO A 20 42.77 7.64 5.68
C PRO A 20 42.76 6.85 4.36
N ASP A 21 43.57 7.33 3.42
CA ASP A 21 44.04 6.64 2.20
C ASP A 21 45.49 7.15 1.93
N PRO A 22 46.29 6.54 1.02
CA PRO A 22 47.31 5.56 1.37
C PRO A 22 48.75 6.02 1.04
N VAL A 23 49.78 5.32 1.55
CA VAL A 23 51.18 5.56 1.19
C VAL A 23 51.92 4.25 0.89
N ARG A 24 52.59 4.23 -0.27
CA ARG A 24 53.59 3.25 -0.76
C ARG A 24 55.01 3.67 -0.36
N SER A 25 55.94 2.70 -0.52
CA SER A 25 57.42 2.78 -0.58
C SER A 25 58.11 2.68 0.79
N GLU A 26 59.28 2.05 0.98
CA GLU A 26 60.26 1.46 0.07
C GLU A 26 61.23 0.54 0.86
N ILE A 27 61.97 -0.27 0.10
CA ILE A 27 62.94 -1.31 0.48
C ILE A 27 64.30 -0.73 0.94
N ARG A 28 64.97 -1.41 1.89
CA ARG A 28 66.45 -1.69 2.02
C ARG A 28 66.69 -2.21 3.46
N GLY A 29 67.39 -3.30 3.79
CA GLY A 29 68.35 -4.17 3.12
C GLY A 29 69.54 -4.37 4.07
N ALA A 30 69.79 -5.58 4.57
CA ALA A 30 71.10 -6.00 5.10
C ALA A 30 71.19 -7.54 5.18
N VAL A 31 72.23 -8.08 4.56
CA VAL A 31 72.59 -9.48 4.37
C VAL A 31 73.74 -9.83 5.32
N VAL A 32 73.70 -11.01 5.95
CA VAL A 32 74.90 -11.83 6.22
C VAL A 32 74.49 -13.30 6.09
N GLY A 33 75.17 -14.02 5.21
CA GLY A 33 74.91 -15.43 4.88
C GLY A 33 75.73 -16.42 5.69
N LEU A 34 75.34 -17.69 5.56
CA LEU A 34 76.22 -18.85 5.66
C LEU A 34 75.61 -19.97 4.81
N GLU A 35 76.45 -20.48 3.91
CA GLU A 35 76.19 -21.52 2.91
C GLU A 35 76.08 -22.90 3.55
N THR A 36 75.19 -23.75 3.03
CA THR A 36 75.49 -25.15 2.67
C THR A 36 74.40 -25.67 1.73
N GLU A 37 74.79 -26.16 0.55
CA GLU A 37 73.94 -26.79 -0.45
C GLU A 37 73.62 -28.26 -0.14
N VAL A 38 72.32 -28.57 -0.22
CA VAL A 38 71.68 -29.69 -0.94
C VAL A 38 72.07 -31.14 -0.63
N SER A 39 71.11 -31.87 -0.06
CA SER A 39 70.73 -33.20 -0.53
C SER A 39 69.20 -33.27 -0.63
N MET A 40 68.73 -33.27 -1.87
CA MET A 40 67.32 -33.28 -2.26
C MET A 40 66.84 -34.74 -2.32
N HIS A 41 66.64 -35.40 -1.18
CA HIS A 41 66.07 -36.77 -1.20
C HIS A 41 65.29 -37.21 0.06
N GLU A 42 64.83 -36.28 0.90
CA GLU A 42 64.04 -36.64 2.10
C GLU A 42 62.94 -35.63 2.49
N PHE A 43 62.40 -34.87 1.53
CA PHE A 43 61.30 -33.92 1.76
C PHE A 43 60.05 -34.16 0.87
N VAL A 44 59.99 -35.28 0.15
CA VAL A 44 58.87 -35.61 -0.78
C VAL A 44 58.01 -36.79 -0.25
N ARG A 45 58.02 -37.07 1.06
CA ARG A 45 57.20 -38.18 1.62
C ARG A 45 56.30 -37.88 2.81
N SER A 46 56.07 -36.61 3.21
CA SER A 46 55.14 -36.32 4.31
C SER A 46 54.13 -35.18 4.10
N THR A 47 54.02 -34.59 2.91
CA THR A 47 53.08 -33.44 2.74
C THR A 47 52.32 -33.35 1.42
N VAL A 48 52.42 -34.36 0.52
CA VAL A 48 51.71 -34.33 -0.79
C VAL A 48 50.78 -35.53 -1.03
N ILE A 49 50.55 -36.38 -0.02
CA ILE A 49 49.53 -37.43 -0.06
C ILE A 49 48.80 -37.40 1.30
N PRO A 50 47.89 -36.42 1.51
CA PRO A 50 46.46 -36.74 1.41
C PRO A 50 45.57 -35.56 0.96
N LEU A 51 46.06 -34.58 0.18
CA LEU A 51 45.18 -33.49 -0.30
C LEU A 51 44.36 -33.85 -1.56
N ALA A 52 44.83 -34.82 -2.35
CA ALA A 52 44.10 -35.28 -3.54
C ALA A 52 42.91 -36.21 -3.20
N ALA A 53 42.90 -36.84 -2.00
CA ALA A 53 41.78 -37.68 -1.57
C ALA A 53 40.69 -36.91 -0.80
N VAL A 54 41.01 -35.76 -0.21
CA VAL A 54 40.00 -34.88 0.43
C VAL A 54 39.39 -33.89 -0.57
N VAL A 55 40.13 -33.48 -1.61
CA VAL A 55 39.55 -32.67 -2.70
C VAL A 55 38.73 -33.53 -3.67
N LEU A 56 39.03 -34.83 -3.88
CA LEU A 56 38.11 -35.71 -4.63
C LEU A 56 36.92 -36.24 -3.81
N ALA A 57 36.99 -36.25 -2.47
CA ALA A 57 35.84 -36.62 -1.62
C ALA A 57 34.89 -35.45 -1.33
N VAL A 58 35.30 -34.20 -1.61
CA VAL A 58 34.44 -33.01 -1.55
C VAL A 58 34.01 -32.54 -2.96
N ALA A 59 34.78 -32.85 -4.01
CA ALA A 59 34.38 -32.59 -5.40
C ALA A 59 33.51 -33.70 -6.03
N SER A 60 33.21 -34.80 -5.31
CA SER A 60 32.20 -35.79 -5.74
C SER A 60 30.85 -35.64 -5.01
N ARG A 61 30.62 -34.51 -4.33
CA ARG A 61 29.33 -34.12 -3.72
C ARG A 61 28.72 -32.86 -4.34
N ALA A 62 29.26 -32.41 -5.48
CA ALA A 62 28.84 -31.20 -6.18
C ALA A 62 28.20 -31.52 -7.54
N ALA A 63 27.32 -32.53 -7.57
CA ALA A 63 26.47 -32.86 -8.72
C ALA A 63 25.14 -33.52 -8.30
N ASP A 64 24.68 -33.33 -7.07
CA ASP A 64 23.38 -33.87 -6.65
C ASP A 64 22.32 -32.77 -6.73
N ALA A 65 21.38 -32.98 -7.65
CA ALA A 65 20.14 -32.22 -7.77
C ALA A 65 19.51 -31.97 -6.40
N GLN A 66 18.96 -30.78 -6.20
CA GLN A 66 18.27 -30.39 -4.98
C GLN A 66 17.31 -31.51 -4.54
N GLY A 67 17.46 -32.01 -3.31
CA GLY A 67 16.56 -33.03 -2.77
C GLY A 67 15.12 -32.51 -2.66
N PRO A 68 14.11 -33.40 -2.51
CA PRO A 68 12.74 -33.00 -2.24
C PRO A 68 12.62 -31.99 -1.11
N GLN A 69 11.93 -30.87 -1.37
CA GLN A 69 11.62 -29.86 -0.38
C GLN A 69 10.22 -30.10 0.17
N ARG A 70 10.04 -30.10 1.50
CA ARG A 70 8.74 -30.38 2.14
C ARG A 70 8.51 -29.57 3.40
N TRP A 71 7.33 -28.96 3.49
CA TRP A 71 6.85 -28.22 4.65
C TRP A 71 5.55 -28.82 5.17
N THR A 72 5.40 -28.78 6.50
CA THR A 72 4.20 -29.23 7.22
C THR A 72 3.74 -28.14 8.17
N THR A 73 2.48 -28.20 8.56
CA THR A 73 1.90 -27.23 9.48
C THR A 73 1.91 -27.75 10.91
N SER A 74 2.14 -26.86 11.87
CA SER A 74 2.14 -27.16 13.30
C SER A 74 1.60 -25.94 14.01
N GLY A 75 0.31 -25.96 14.36
CA GLY A 75 -0.34 -24.78 14.90
C GLY A 75 -0.38 -23.65 13.87
N THR A 76 0.01 -22.44 14.27
CA THR A 76 0.11 -21.29 13.36
C THR A 76 1.43 -21.20 12.58
N GLU A 77 2.26 -22.25 12.58
CA GLU A 77 3.59 -22.24 11.94
C GLU A 77 3.70 -23.20 10.75
N LEU A 78 4.39 -22.76 9.71
CA LEU A 78 4.88 -23.60 8.63
C LEU A 78 6.31 -24.07 8.97
N LYS A 79 6.51 -25.39 9.05
CA LYS A 79 7.78 -26.01 9.47
C LYS A 79 8.41 -26.79 8.32
N ALA A 80 9.66 -26.47 8.02
CA ALA A 80 10.51 -27.24 7.13
C ALA A 80 10.85 -28.60 7.76
N ILE A 81 10.75 -29.68 6.98
CA ILE A 81 11.25 -31.00 7.39
C ILE A 81 12.77 -31.06 7.13
N ALA A 82 13.50 -31.99 7.77
CA ALA A 82 14.95 -32.16 7.60
C ALA A 82 15.41 -32.03 6.12
N ASP A 83 16.53 -31.34 5.90
CA ASP A 83 17.12 -31.04 4.58
C ASP A 83 16.23 -30.21 3.63
N THR A 84 15.21 -29.51 4.17
CA THR A 84 14.39 -28.52 3.45
C THR A 84 14.80 -27.08 3.78
N LEU A 85 14.63 -26.15 2.83
CA LEU A 85 14.83 -24.71 3.02
C LEU A 85 13.98 -24.17 4.19
N PRO A 86 14.57 -23.35 5.08
CA PRO A 86 13.82 -22.73 6.18
C PRO A 86 12.84 -21.68 5.66
N VAL A 87 11.81 -21.39 6.46
CA VAL A 87 10.88 -20.29 6.19
C VAL A 87 11.52 -18.98 6.67
N ALA A 88 11.67 -17.98 5.80
CA ALA A 88 12.19 -16.67 6.16
C ALA A 88 11.17 -15.89 7.02
N GLU A 89 11.65 -14.89 7.78
CA GLU A 89 10.82 -14.10 8.70
C GLU A 89 9.79 -13.21 7.97
N THR A 90 8.68 -13.79 7.51
CA THR A 90 7.41 -13.12 7.23
C THR A 90 6.27 -14.01 7.72
N ARG A 91 5.21 -13.40 8.27
CA ARG A 91 4.05 -14.13 8.79
C ARG A 91 2.79 -13.62 8.10
N PRO A 92 2.20 -14.37 7.15
CA PRO A 92 0.80 -14.15 6.80
C PRO A 92 -0.03 -14.21 8.09
N ILE A 93 -1.12 -13.46 8.16
CA ILE A 93 -1.90 -13.36 9.41
C ILE A 93 -2.66 -14.68 9.60
N PRO A 94 -2.29 -15.51 10.59
CA PRO A 94 -3.01 -16.74 10.88
C PRO A 94 -4.36 -16.36 11.50
N ARG A 95 -5.45 -16.99 11.06
CA ARG A 95 -6.76 -16.74 11.67
C ARG A 95 -6.93 -17.47 12.99
N SER A 96 -6.63 -18.77 12.99
CA SER A 96 -6.76 -19.67 14.13
C SER A 96 -5.94 -20.95 13.89
N GLU A 97 -5.67 -21.70 14.97
CA GLU A 97 -5.30 -23.12 14.82
C GLU A 97 -6.59 -23.91 14.59
N ILE A 98 -6.75 -24.50 13.41
CA ILE A 98 -7.81 -25.47 13.15
C ILE A 98 -7.16 -26.85 13.22
N GLU A 99 -7.83 -27.82 13.84
CA GLU A 99 -7.26 -29.15 14.10
C GLU A 99 -6.66 -29.85 12.86
N SER A 100 -7.09 -29.46 11.65
CA SER A 100 -6.67 -30.06 10.38
C SER A 100 -5.66 -29.24 9.55
N GLY A 101 -5.17 -28.07 10.00
CA GLY A 101 -4.16 -27.31 9.25
C GLY A 101 -4.02 -25.82 9.63
N LEU A 102 -3.12 -25.13 8.93
CA LEU A 102 -2.84 -23.71 9.09
C LEU A 102 -3.83 -22.86 8.29
N ALA A 103 -4.66 -22.06 8.98
CA ALA A 103 -5.60 -21.13 8.35
C ALA A 103 -4.95 -19.79 8.00
N LEU A 104 -5.08 -19.37 6.73
CA LEU A 104 -4.56 -18.12 6.19
C LEU A 104 -5.72 -17.21 5.77
N SER A 105 -5.61 -15.91 6.04
CA SER A 105 -6.67 -14.92 5.75
C SER A 105 -6.62 -14.29 4.38
N GLY A 106 -5.70 -14.72 3.51
CA GLY A 106 -5.35 -14.00 2.28
C GLY A 106 -4.74 -12.61 2.53
N ARG A 107 -4.40 -12.25 3.78
CA ARG A 107 -3.82 -10.95 4.15
C ARG A 107 -2.38 -11.11 4.62
N GLY A 108 -1.55 -10.19 4.12
CA GLY A 108 -0.12 -10.13 4.39
C GLY A 108 0.67 -11.00 3.42
N THR A 109 1.97 -10.74 3.34
CA THR A 109 2.88 -11.44 2.43
C THR A 109 2.86 -12.94 2.72
N PRO A 110 2.86 -13.81 1.69
CA PRO A 110 2.99 -15.25 1.88
C PRO A 110 4.28 -15.62 2.61
N PHE A 111 4.40 -16.89 2.99
CA PHE A 111 5.65 -17.41 3.56
C PHE A 111 6.75 -17.33 2.49
N ILE A 112 7.72 -16.45 2.69
CA ILE A 112 8.90 -16.37 1.82
C ILE A 112 9.84 -17.50 2.21
N ILE A 113 10.03 -18.47 1.32
CA ILE A 113 10.99 -19.56 1.50
C ILE A 113 12.38 -19.12 1.04
N ALA A 114 12.43 -18.44 -0.10
CA ALA A 114 13.61 -17.76 -0.58
C ALA A 114 13.19 -16.45 -1.24
N PRO A 115 13.82 -15.31 -0.92
CA PRO A 115 13.47 -14.02 -1.52
C PRO A 115 13.81 -13.94 -3.01
N ARG A 116 14.70 -14.83 -3.49
CA ARG A 116 15.13 -14.94 -4.89
C ARG A 116 15.49 -16.39 -5.19
N VAL A 117 15.04 -16.93 -6.32
CA VAL A 117 15.37 -18.31 -6.74
C VAL A 117 16.85 -18.50 -7.08
N ASP A 118 17.55 -17.45 -7.53
CA ASP A 118 19.01 -17.50 -7.77
C ASP A 118 19.85 -17.64 -6.49
N GLY A 119 19.28 -17.25 -5.35
CA GLY A 119 19.89 -17.38 -4.03
C GLY A 119 19.75 -18.77 -3.42
N ILE A 120 18.99 -19.67 -4.05
CA ILE A 120 18.73 -21.02 -3.54
C ILE A 120 19.95 -21.92 -3.79
N PRO A 121 20.56 -22.52 -2.75
CA PRO A 121 21.66 -23.47 -2.93
C PRO A 121 21.24 -24.65 -3.81
N GLY A 122 21.95 -24.86 -4.92
CA GLY A 122 21.64 -25.92 -5.90
C GLY A 122 20.56 -25.56 -6.92
N GLY A 123 19.93 -24.38 -6.80
CA GLY A 123 18.83 -23.92 -7.66
C GLY A 123 17.56 -24.76 -7.55
N LEU A 124 16.47 -24.27 -8.15
CA LEU A 124 15.28 -25.09 -8.39
C LEU A 124 15.47 -25.96 -9.64
N ALA A 125 14.88 -27.16 -9.65
CA ALA A 125 14.90 -28.00 -10.83
C ALA A 125 14.12 -27.36 -11.98
N THR A 126 14.76 -27.27 -13.16
CA THR A 126 14.16 -26.65 -14.35
C THR A 126 13.73 -27.67 -15.40
N ASP A 127 14.37 -28.84 -15.48
CA ASP A 127 14.05 -29.84 -16.51
C ASP A 127 12.81 -30.66 -16.17
N ALA A 128 12.54 -30.89 -14.88
CA ALA A 128 11.35 -31.57 -14.41
C ALA A 128 11.05 -31.19 -12.95
N VAL A 129 9.77 -30.99 -12.63
CA VAL A 129 9.33 -30.54 -11.30
C VAL A 129 7.97 -31.13 -10.93
N THR A 130 7.73 -31.21 -9.62
CA THR A 130 6.38 -31.38 -9.05
C THR A 130 6.14 -30.32 -8.00
N LEU A 131 5.03 -29.59 -8.10
CA LEU A 131 4.46 -28.79 -7.02
C LEU A 131 3.28 -29.56 -6.43
N GLU A 132 3.24 -29.74 -5.12
CA GLU A 132 2.22 -30.54 -4.42
C GLU A 132 1.77 -29.81 -3.16
N ALA A 133 0.45 -29.78 -2.93
CA ALA A 133 -0.11 -29.25 -1.70
C ALA A 133 -1.41 -29.95 -1.28
N TRP A 134 -1.60 -30.10 0.03
CA TRP A 134 -2.92 -30.26 0.64
C TRP A 134 -3.45 -28.89 1.01
N VAL A 135 -4.55 -28.49 0.39
CA VAL A 135 -5.14 -27.15 0.50
C VAL A 135 -6.66 -27.21 0.62
N SER A 136 -7.24 -26.38 1.48
CA SER A 136 -8.66 -25.99 1.46
C SER A 136 -8.74 -24.56 0.97
N ILE A 137 -9.63 -24.28 0.03
CA ILE A 137 -9.86 -22.92 -0.47
C ILE A 137 -11.14 -22.41 0.18
N ASP A 138 -11.02 -21.34 0.96
CA ASP A 138 -12.14 -20.79 1.73
C ASP A 138 -12.75 -19.58 1.02
N MET A 139 -11.94 -18.82 0.25
CA MET A 139 -12.43 -17.82 -0.70
C MET A 139 -11.82 -17.99 -2.10
N PRO A 140 -12.67 -18.06 -3.12
CA PRO A 140 -12.25 -17.91 -4.50
C PRO A 140 -11.63 -16.54 -4.79
N THR A 141 -10.58 -16.52 -5.60
CA THR A 141 -9.99 -15.32 -6.19
C THR A 141 -9.55 -15.64 -7.61
N GLN A 142 -9.37 -14.62 -8.46
CA GLN A 142 -8.93 -14.82 -9.84
C GLN A 142 -7.53 -15.44 -9.92
N TRP A 143 -6.61 -15.00 -9.03
CA TRP A 143 -5.19 -15.33 -9.07
C TRP A 143 -4.69 -15.89 -7.72
N GLY A 144 -5.36 -16.92 -7.19
CA GLY A 144 -4.96 -17.52 -5.92
C GLY A 144 -3.71 -18.38 -6.08
N GLY A 145 -2.68 -18.17 -5.27
CA GLY A 145 -1.48 -19.00 -5.28
C GLY A 145 -1.36 -19.89 -4.04
N VAL A 146 -0.78 -21.08 -4.21
CA VAL A 146 -0.54 -22.04 -3.13
C VAL A 146 0.95 -22.22 -2.89
N VAL A 147 1.72 -22.48 -3.93
CA VAL A 147 3.19 -22.56 -3.88
C VAL A 147 3.75 -22.27 -5.27
N GLY A 148 4.79 -21.45 -5.34
CA GLY A 148 5.40 -21.10 -6.62
C GLY A 148 6.56 -20.13 -6.48
N ALA A 149 7.26 -19.97 -7.60
CA ALA A 149 8.19 -18.87 -7.84
C ALA A 149 7.87 -18.34 -9.23
N ILE A 150 7.25 -17.18 -9.29
CA ILE A 150 6.63 -16.62 -10.51
C ILE A 150 6.95 -15.14 -10.63
N GLN A 151 6.90 -14.65 -11.86
CA GLN A 151 6.87 -13.24 -12.23
C GLN A 151 5.90 -13.10 -13.41
N ASP A 152 4.86 -12.27 -13.31
CA ASP A 152 3.87 -12.04 -14.38
C ASP A 152 3.59 -10.53 -14.56
N ASN A 153 4.57 -9.81 -15.12
CA ASN A 153 4.56 -8.35 -15.16
C ASN A 153 4.57 -7.81 -16.60
N GLY A 154 3.57 -8.18 -17.40
CA GLY A 154 3.49 -7.81 -18.81
C GLY A 154 4.53 -8.57 -19.63
N ALA A 155 5.58 -7.92 -20.12
CA ALA A 155 6.61 -8.59 -20.96
C ALA A 155 7.59 -9.50 -20.18
N ALA A 156 7.23 -9.89 -18.95
CA ALA A 156 8.06 -10.65 -18.04
C ALA A 156 7.21 -11.72 -17.36
N GLU A 157 7.10 -12.87 -18.02
CA GLU A 157 6.27 -14.00 -17.58
C GLU A 157 7.17 -15.24 -17.33
N THR A 158 7.71 -15.39 -16.11
CA THR A 158 8.68 -16.45 -15.80
C THR A 158 8.30 -17.28 -14.58
N GLY A 159 8.81 -18.50 -14.53
CA GLY A 159 8.72 -19.39 -13.39
C GLY A 159 7.58 -20.42 -13.44
N MET A 160 7.09 -20.79 -12.26
CA MET A 160 6.09 -21.84 -12.06
C MET A 160 5.22 -21.60 -10.82
N ILE A 161 3.98 -22.05 -10.86
CA ILE A 161 3.03 -21.90 -9.75
C ILE A 161 1.98 -22.99 -9.73
N LEU A 162 1.64 -23.47 -8.53
CA LEU A 162 0.41 -24.21 -8.26
C LEU A 162 -0.56 -23.26 -7.56
N GLY A 163 -1.77 -23.12 -8.13
CA GLY A 163 -2.72 -22.11 -7.68
C GLY A 163 -4.17 -22.50 -7.98
N TYR A 164 -5.05 -21.51 -7.86
CA TYR A 164 -6.49 -21.63 -8.08
C TYR A 164 -7.10 -20.34 -8.58
N GLY A 165 -8.06 -20.46 -9.50
CA GLY A 165 -8.94 -19.37 -9.91
C GLY A 165 -10.26 -19.39 -9.16
N TYR A 166 -11.29 -18.74 -9.70
CA TYR A 166 -12.60 -18.62 -9.06
C TYR A 166 -13.30 -19.96 -8.81
N GLU A 167 -13.02 -21.00 -9.60
CA GLU A 167 -13.71 -22.29 -9.47
C GLU A 167 -12.76 -23.49 -9.54
N LYS A 168 -11.61 -23.33 -10.18
CA LYS A 168 -10.76 -24.45 -10.58
C LYS A 168 -9.31 -24.22 -10.15
N PRO A 169 -8.61 -25.28 -9.72
CA PRO A 169 -7.17 -25.21 -9.54
C PRO A 169 -6.47 -25.10 -10.90
N TYR A 170 -5.27 -24.51 -10.92
CA TYR A 170 -4.42 -24.43 -12.10
C TYR A 170 -2.96 -24.75 -11.76
N PHE A 171 -2.20 -25.10 -12.79
CA PHE A 171 -0.74 -25.22 -12.74
C PHE A 171 -0.11 -24.38 -13.84
N GLY A 172 0.71 -23.41 -13.45
CA GLY A 172 1.39 -22.47 -14.34
C GLY A 172 2.85 -22.84 -14.55
N VAL A 173 3.33 -22.82 -15.79
CA VAL A 173 4.74 -22.98 -16.14
C VAL A 173 5.09 -22.06 -17.31
N SER A 174 6.24 -21.40 -17.23
CA SER A 174 6.91 -20.74 -18.36
C SER A 174 8.22 -21.47 -18.64
N SER A 175 8.45 -21.86 -19.91
CA SER A 175 9.60 -22.65 -20.34
C SER A 175 10.36 -21.97 -21.48
N THR A 176 11.59 -22.41 -21.74
CA THR A 176 12.43 -21.84 -22.82
C THR A 176 12.06 -22.30 -24.23
N GLY A 177 11.22 -23.33 -24.37
CA GLY A 177 10.87 -23.92 -25.66
C GLY A 177 9.68 -23.29 -26.35
N LEU A 178 8.95 -22.37 -25.68
CA LEU A 178 8.04 -21.47 -26.35
C LEU A 178 8.86 -20.35 -27.01
N ASP A 179 8.81 -20.25 -28.34
CA ASP A 179 9.59 -19.28 -29.12
C ASP A 179 8.82 -17.96 -29.26
N ASP A 180 8.59 -17.28 -28.14
CA ASP A 180 7.90 -15.98 -28.05
C ASP A 180 8.79 -14.82 -27.56
N GLU A 181 10.09 -15.06 -27.39
CA GLU A 181 11.12 -14.10 -26.94
C GLU A 181 10.95 -13.61 -25.47
N ASP A 182 9.73 -13.33 -25.01
CA ASP A 182 9.40 -12.85 -23.66
C ASP A 182 9.09 -13.96 -22.64
N GLY A 183 8.72 -15.16 -23.12
CA GLY A 183 8.40 -16.33 -22.33
C GLY A 183 7.01 -16.18 -21.76
N ARG A 184 5.99 -16.74 -22.36
CA ARG A 184 4.62 -16.69 -21.84
C ARG A 184 4.35 -17.80 -20.84
N ILE A 185 3.68 -17.49 -19.73
CA ILE A 185 3.22 -18.53 -18.80
C ILE A 185 1.97 -19.22 -19.35
N THR A 186 1.97 -20.56 -19.35
CA THR A 186 0.76 -21.34 -19.64
C THR A 186 0.12 -21.75 -18.32
N TYR A 187 -1.12 -21.30 -18.09
CA TYR A 187 -1.95 -21.74 -16.97
C TYR A 187 -2.80 -22.95 -17.40
N LEU A 188 -2.40 -24.15 -16.97
CA LEU A 188 -3.16 -25.38 -17.18
C LEU A 188 -4.27 -25.49 -16.12
N GLU A 189 -5.50 -25.16 -16.51
CA GLU A 189 -6.67 -25.20 -15.62
C GLU A 189 -7.30 -26.60 -15.52
N SER A 190 -7.74 -26.99 -14.33
CA SER A 190 -8.45 -28.24 -14.08
C SER A 190 -9.78 -28.35 -14.83
N SER A 191 -10.07 -29.54 -15.36
CA SER A 191 -11.41 -29.86 -15.90
C SER A 191 -12.52 -29.96 -14.85
N LYS A 192 -12.17 -30.05 -13.56
CA LYS A 192 -13.10 -30.17 -12.43
C LYS A 192 -12.96 -28.99 -11.47
N PRO A 193 -14.08 -28.43 -10.95
CA PRO A 193 -14.01 -27.40 -9.92
C PRO A 193 -13.57 -28.00 -8.57
N TYR A 194 -12.97 -27.17 -7.73
CA TYR A 194 -12.81 -27.48 -6.30
C TYR A 194 -14.12 -27.19 -5.56
N VAL A 195 -14.23 -27.64 -4.31
CA VAL A 195 -15.35 -27.33 -3.41
C VAL A 195 -14.84 -26.42 -2.30
N ILE A 196 -15.47 -25.25 -2.13
CA ILE A 196 -15.09 -24.29 -1.09
C ILE A 196 -15.15 -24.95 0.30
N GLY A 197 -14.11 -24.72 1.10
CA GLY A 197 -13.93 -25.26 2.44
C GLY A 197 -13.57 -26.74 2.48
N LYS A 198 -13.45 -27.42 1.33
CA LYS A 198 -13.06 -28.84 1.27
C LYS A 198 -11.55 -28.97 1.08
N TRP A 199 -10.94 -29.92 1.79
CA TRP A 199 -9.57 -30.34 1.51
C TRP A 199 -9.44 -31.00 0.15
N HIS A 200 -8.49 -30.51 -0.63
CA HIS A 200 -8.06 -31.07 -1.89
C HIS A 200 -6.56 -31.34 -1.89
N HIS A 201 -6.18 -32.43 -2.55
CA HIS A 201 -4.78 -32.74 -2.86
C HIS A 201 -4.48 -32.27 -4.28
N LEU A 202 -3.76 -31.15 -4.42
CA LEU A 202 -3.39 -30.58 -5.70
C LEU A 202 -1.95 -30.94 -6.05
N VAL A 203 -1.73 -31.42 -7.28
CA VAL A 203 -0.38 -31.75 -7.77
C VAL A 203 -0.22 -31.29 -9.22
N GLY A 204 0.73 -30.39 -9.46
CA GLY A 204 1.19 -30.01 -10.80
C GLY A 204 2.53 -30.65 -11.09
N THR A 205 2.66 -31.38 -12.20
CA THR A 205 3.92 -31.97 -12.65
C THR A 205 4.30 -31.45 -14.03
N TYR A 206 5.58 -31.17 -14.24
CA TYR A 206 6.14 -30.85 -15.55
C TYR A 206 7.40 -31.68 -15.78
N ASP A 207 7.49 -32.37 -16.91
CA ASP A 207 8.62 -33.28 -17.23
C ASP A 207 9.57 -32.74 -18.30
N GLY A 208 9.45 -31.45 -18.63
CA GLY A 208 10.20 -30.80 -19.70
C GLY A 208 9.49 -30.83 -21.06
N ALA A 209 8.32 -31.48 -21.16
CA ALA A 209 7.51 -31.48 -22.38
C ALA A 209 6.00 -31.51 -22.12
N THR A 210 5.58 -32.07 -20.99
CA THR A 210 4.18 -32.26 -20.65
C THR A 210 3.90 -31.67 -19.28
N MET A 211 2.92 -30.78 -19.21
CA MET A 211 2.31 -30.32 -17.97
C MET A 211 1.15 -31.26 -17.62
N THR A 212 1.03 -31.64 -16.35
CA THR A 212 -0.11 -32.42 -15.87
C THR A 212 -0.57 -31.90 -14.52
N LEU A 213 -1.88 -31.69 -14.39
CA LEU A 213 -2.52 -31.30 -13.13
C LEU A 213 -3.36 -32.46 -12.62
N TYR A 214 -3.18 -32.77 -11.34
CA TYR A 214 -3.96 -33.75 -10.60
C TYR A 214 -4.70 -33.08 -9.45
N MET A 215 -5.90 -33.58 -9.18
CA MET A 215 -6.70 -33.24 -8.00
C MET A 215 -7.22 -34.53 -7.37
N ASP A 216 -7.00 -34.69 -6.07
CA ASP A 216 -7.46 -35.84 -5.28
C ASP A 216 -7.01 -37.20 -5.85
N GLY A 217 -5.77 -37.25 -6.34
CA GLY A 217 -5.17 -38.46 -6.92
C GLY A 217 -5.56 -38.74 -8.38
N GLU A 218 -6.44 -37.94 -8.99
CA GLU A 218 -6.90 -38.11 -10.37
C GLU A 218 -6.31 -37.05 -11.31
N LYS A 219 -5.99 -37.44 -12.55
CA LYS A 219 -5.56 -36.48 -13.58
C LYS A 219 -6.76 -35.64 -14.00
N VAL A 220 -6.67 -34.32 -13.85
CA VAL A 220 -7.74 -33.37 -14.18
C VAL A 220 -7.41 -32.45 -15.35
N ALA A 221 -6.14 -32.31 -15.72
CA ALA A 221 -5.73 -31.63 -16.94
C ALA A 221 -4.35 -32.12 -17.42
N GLU A 222 -4.07 -31.95 -18.70
CA GLU A 222 -2.79 -32.26 -19.34
C GLU A 222 -2.60 -31.31 -20.53
N GLY A 223 -1.37 -30.82 -20.71
CA GLY A 223 -1.04 -29.88 -21.79
C GLY A 223 0.40 -30.08 -22.26
N ILE A 224 0.66 -29.75 -23.52
CA ILE A 224 1.97 -29.87 -24.18
C ILE A 224 2.42 -28.54 -24.79
N ASP A 225 1.82 -27.43 -24.35
CA ASP A 225 2.09 -26.10 -24.90
C ASP A 225 3.51 -25.64 -24.54
N GLN A 226 3.99 -25.99 -23.34
CA GLN A 226 5.33 -25.68 -22.85
C GLN A 226 6.31 -26.83 -23.11
N SER A 227 7.57 -26.52 -23.42
CA SER A 227 8.63 -27.52 -23.61
C SER A 227 10.02 -26.97 -23.26
N GLY A 228 10.94 -27.85 -22.91
CA GLY A 228 12.29 -27.48 -22.44
C GLY A 228 12.33 -27.01 -20.98
N PRO A 229 13.50 -26.54 -20.51
CA PRO A 229 13.68 -26.09 -19.13
C PRO A 229 12.73 -24.95 -18.74
N ILE A 230 12.27 -24.96 -17.48
CA ILE A 230 11.54 -23.84 -16.89
C ILE A 230 12.42 -22.58 -16.92
N ARG A 231 11.84 -21.46 -17.34
CA ARG A 231 12.51 -20.17 -17.44
C ARG A 231 12.38 -19.42 -16.11
N PHE A 232 13.51 -19.11 -15.48
CA PHE A 232 13.60 -18.20 -14.34
C PHE A 232 14.51 -17.02 -14.70
N ARG A 233 14.18 -15.82 -14.21
CA ARG A 233 15.04 -14.63 -14.26
C ARG A 233 16.07 -14.61 -13.13
N GLY A 234 15.74 -15.24 -12.01
CA GLY A 234 16.58 -15.33 -10.83
C GLY A 234 16.04 -14.53 -9.65
N ASP A 235 15.30 -13.44 -9.89
CA ASP A 235 14.78 -12.55 -8.86
C ASP A 235 13.40 -12.95 -8.34
N GLU A 236 12.77 -13.99 -8.89
CA GLU A 236 11.47 -14.47 -8.41
C GLU A 236 11.58 -15.00 -6.97
N PRO A 237 10.69 -14.60 -6.06
CA PRO A 237 10.63 -15.18 -4.72
C PRO A 237 9.97 -16.56 -4.76
N LEU A 238 10.53 -17.54 -4.06
CA LEU A 238 9.85 -18.80 -3.80
C LEU A 238 8.96 -18.62 -2.56
N VAL A 239 7.65 -18.77 -2.75
CA VAL A 239 6.65 -18.52 -1.71
C VAL A 239 5.69 -19.69 -1.49
N ILE A 240 5.10 -19.76 -0.30
CA ILE A 240 4.00 -20.65 0.06
C ILE A 240 2.85 -19.84 0.65
N GLY A 241 1.63 -20.14 0.22
CA GLY A 241 0.40 -19.49 0.70
C GLY A 241 0.04 -18.20 -0.01
N GLY A 242 0.47 -18.03 -1.27
CA GLY A 242 0.05 -16.91 -2.11
C GLY A 242 0.64 -16.97 -3.52
N TYR A 243 0.07 -16.17 -4.39
CA TYR A 243 0.68 -15.75 -5.66
C TYR A 243 1.39 -14.44 -5.33
N PHE A 244 2.69 -14.39 -5.55
CA PHE A 244 3.49 -13.24 -5.13
C PHE A 244 4.64 -13.02 -6.10
N ASP A 245 4.66 -11.82 -6.67
CA ASP A 245 5.75 -11.34 -7.49
C ASP A 245 6.08 -9.87 -7.15
N ARG A 246 6.63 -9.12 -8.11
CA ARG A 246 7.11 -7.76 -7.89
C ARG A 246 5.97 -6.74 -7.65
N ASN A 247 4.78 -6.95 -8.20
CA ASN A 247 3.66 -6.00 -8.09
C ASN A 247 2.30 -6.68 -7.86
N GLU A 248 2.26 -7.99 -7.74
CA GLU A 248 1.05 -8.75 -7.38
C GLU A 248 1.27 -9.48 -6.05
N ASP A 249 0.33 -9.32 -5.12
CA ASP A 249 0.25 -10.06 -3.85
C ASP A 249 -1.18 -10.59 -3.65
N HIS A 250 -1.39 -11.83 -4.07
CA HIS A 250 -2.66 -12.54 -3.87
C HIS A 250 -2.46 -13.71 -2.91
N GLY A 251 -2.58 -13.43 -1.62
CA GLY A 251 -2.51 -14.43 -0.56
C GLY A 251 -3.61 -15.49 -0.64
N LEU A 252 -3.28 -16.70 -0.20
CA LEU A 252 -4.24 -17.79 -0.02
C LEU A 252 -5.21 -17.45 1.12
N ASP A 253 -6.50 -17.39 0.80
CA ASP A 253 -7.60 -17.38 1.75
C ASP A 253 -8.14 -18.82 1.86
N GLY A 254 -7.64 -19.54 2.86
CA GLY A 254 -7.83 -20.99 2.95
C GLY A 254 -6.98 -21.64 4.02
N ARG A 255 -6.80 -22.96 3.93
CA ARG A 255 -5.99 -23.74 4.88
C ARG A 255 -4.94 -24.55 4.15
N LEU A 256 -3.75 -24.65 4.75
CA LEU A 256 -2.64 -25.50 4.29
C LEU A 256 -2.39 -26.62 5.30
N PHE A 257 -2.01 -27.80 4.83
CA PHE A 257 -1.59 -28.89 5.70
C PHE A 257 -0.15 -29.33 5.42
N GLU A 258 0.13 -29.65 4.16
CA GLU A 258 1.42 -30.11 3.68
C GLU A 258 1.71 -29.54 2.29
N VAL A 259 2.93 -29.09 2.06
CA VAL A 259 3.39 -28.53 0.79
C VAL A 259 4.73 -29.16 0.41
N SER A 260 4.93 -29.52 -0.86
CA SER A 260 6.18 -30.10 -1.38
C SER A 260 6.56 -29.53 -2.74
N VAL A 261 7.88 -29.36 -2.95
CA VAL A 261 8.50 -29.09 -4.25
C VAL A 261 9.50 -30.21 -4.54
N LEU A 262 9.26 -30.99 -5.59
CA LEU A 262 10.10 -32.13 -5.97
C LEU A 262 10.89 -31.83 -7.24
N PRO A 263 12.17 -32.24 -7.32
CA PRO A 263 13.05 -31.99 -8.47
C PRO A 263 12.79 -32.96 -9.64
N LYS A 264 11.55 -33.42 -9.79
CA LYS A 264 11.14 -34.42 -10.80
C LYS A 264 9.64 -34.38 -11.02
N ALA A 265 9.18 -34.78 -12.19
CA ALA A 265 7.78 -35.13 -12.43
C ALA A 265 7.51 -36.52 -11.84
N ILE A 266 6.53 -36.63 -10.94
CA ILE A 266 6.10 -37.92 -10.38
C ILE A 266 5.01 -38.57 -11.23
N SER A 267 4.95 -39.90 -11.22
CA SER A 267 3.94 -40.64 -12.00
C SER A 267 2.56 -40.57 -11.36
N ALA A 268 1.50 -40.76 -12.15
CA ALA A 268 0.12 -40.84 -11.64
C ALA A 268 -0.07 -41.88 -10.51
N GLU A 269 0.72 -42.96 -10.50
CA GLU A 269 0.69 -43.97 -9.43
C GLU A 269 1.31 -43.45 -8.13
N GLU A 270 2.38 -42.68 -8.23
CA GLU A 270 2.98 -42.00 -7.07
C GLU A 270 2.03 -40.91 -6.54
N VAL A 271 1.36 -40.15 -7.41
CA VAL A 271 0.34 -39.16 -7.01
C VAL A 271 -0.77 -39.83 -6.20
N ARG A 272 -1.35 -40.94 -6.71
CA ARG A 272 -2.39 -41.70 -5.99
C ARG A 272 -1.91 -42.21 -4.63
N ARG A 273 -0.66 -42.69 -4.54
CA ARG A 273 -0.07 -43.16 -3.28
C ARG A 273 0.11 -42.03 -2.27
N ARG A 274 0.51 -40.84 -2.74
CA ARG A 274 0.66 -39.64 -1.91
C ARG A 274 -0.68 -39.12 -1.40
N PHE A 275 -1.70 -39.10 -2.27
CA PHE A 275 -3.08 -38.83 -1.88
C PHE A 275 -3.55 -39.78 -0.77
N ALA A 276 -3.32 -41.09 -0.93
CA ALA A 276 -3.75 -42.10 0.02
C ALA A 276 -3.17 -41.94 1.44
N ARG A 277 -2.06 -41.20 1.63
CA ARG A 277 -1.48 -40.93 2.96
C ARG A 277 -2.35 -40.03 3.83
N HIS A 278 -3.19 -39.20 3.21
CA HIS A 278 -4.03 -38.20 3.85
C HIS A 278 -5.47 -38.20 3.28
N ALA A 279 -5.94 -39.34 2.75
CA ALA A 279 -7.27 -39.46 2.17
C ALA A 279 -8.40 -39.19 3.20
N ASP A 280 -8.07 -39.30 4.49
CA ASP A 280 -8.92 -38.89 5.60
C ASP A 280 -9.20 -37.37 5.60
N LEU A 281 -8.24 -36.51 5.21
CA LEU A 281 -8.48 -35.07 5.07
C LEU A 281 -9.52 -34.78 3.98
N ALA A 282 -9.41 -35.43 2.81
CA ALA A 282 -10.38 -35.28 1.71
C ALA A 282 -11.79 -35.81 2.05
N ALA A 283 -11.89 -36.68 3.06
CA ALA A 283 -13.15 -37.23 3.56
C ALA A 283 -13.84 -36.33 4.60
N LEU A 284 -13.15 -35.33 5.14
CA LEU A 284 -13.75 -34.34 6.02
C LEU A 284 -14.84 -33.54 5.27
N PRO A 285 -15.92 -33.14 5.96
CA PRO A 285 -16.91 -32.25 5.36
C PRO A 285 -16.27 -30.89 5.03
N PRO A 286 -16.80 -30.17 4.02
CA PRO A 286 -16.37 -28.79 3.78
C PRO A 286 -16.60 -27.92 5.02
N GLU A 287 -15.60 -27.13 5.39
CA GLU A 287 -15.60 -26.23 6.53
C GLU A 287 -14.84 -24.96 6.17
N ILE A 288 -15.35 -23.80 6.59
CA ILE A 288 -14.71 -22.51 6.37
C ILE A 288 -14.36 -21.92 7.73
N ASP A 289 -13.17 -21.33 7.87
CA ASP A 289 -12.84 -20.57 9.07
C ASP A 289 -13.67 -19.29 9.17
N MET A 290 -14.68 -19.32 10.03
CA MET A 290 -15.57 -18.19 10.33
C MET A 290 -15.02 -17.27 11.43
N THR A 291 -13.78 -17.48 11.89
CA THR A 291 -13.11 -16.60 12.85
C THR A 291 -13.07 -15.18 12.30
N LEU A 292 -13.61 -14.24 13.07
CA LEU A 292 -13.67 -12.83 12.66
C LEU A 292 -12.47 -12.05 13.18
N ALA A 293 -11.90 -11.27 12.28
CA ALA A 293 -10.98 -10.18 12.55
C ALA A 293 -11.22 -9.07 11.51
N TRP A 294 -10.79 -7.85 11.83
CA TRP A 294 -10.90 -6.72 10.91
C TRP A 294 -9.85 -6.84 9.80
N MET A 295 -10.32 -7.00 8.56
CA MET A 295 -9.50 -6.78 7.37
C MET A 295 -9.29 -5.26 7.20
N VAL A 296 -10.40 -4.52 7.24
CA VAL A 296 -10.45 -3.06 7.30
C VAL A 296 -11.30 -2.68 8.51
N GLU A 297 -10.70 -1.98 9.48
CA GLU A 297 -11.46 -1.47 10.62
C GLU A 297 -12.51 -0.43 10.16
N PRO A 298 -13.63 -0.28 10.88
CA PRO A 298 -14.68 0.66 10.51
C PRO A 298 -14.16 2.09 10.32
N PHE A 299 -14.43 2.66 9.15
CA PHE A 299 -14.08 4.04 8.82
C PHE A 299 -15.28 4.80 8.25
N LEU A 300 -15.15 6.13 8.22
CA LEU A 300 -16.24 7.05 7.93
C LEU A 300 -16.06 7.67 6.55
N VAL A 301 -17.13 7.75 5.79
CA VAL A 301 -17.22 8.40 4.48
C VAL A 301 -18.53 9.15 4.35
N TRP A 302 -18.60 10.07 3.39
CA TRP A 302 -19.83 10.75 2.99
C TRP A 302 -20.66 11.35 4.14
N PRO A 303 -20.17 12.38 4.84
CA PRO A 303 -20.98 13.09 5.82
C PRO A 303 -22.04 13.97 5.13
N THR A 304 -23.24 14.03 5.67
CA THR A 304 -24.23 15.10 5.43
C THR A 304 -24.67 15.68 6.78
N THR A 305 -25.54 16.68 6.75
CA THR A 305 -26.12 17.25 7.99
C THR A 305 -26.93 16.19 8.74
N ASP A 306 -27.55 15.26 8.04
CA ASP A 306 -28.47 14.27 8.61
C ASP A 306 -28.00 12.82 8.51
N ALA A 307 -26.81 12.57 7.95
CA ALA A 307 -26.32 11.21 7.76
C ALA A 307 -24.79 11.08 7.73
N MET A 308 -24.32 9.85 7.90
CA MET A 308 -22.92 9.44 7.80
C MET A 308 -22.84 8.05 7.18
N SER A 309 -21.90 7.79 6.29
CA SER A 309 -21.64 6.43 5.81
C SER A 309 -20.52 5.75 6.61
N VAL A 310 -20.71 4.47 6.93
CA VAL A 310 -19.72 3.63 7.62
C VAL A 310 -19.42 2.42 6.76
N VAL A 311 -18.13 2.20 6.50
CA VAL A 311 -17.64 1.04 5.73
C VAL A 311 -16.68 0.24 6.60
N ALA A 312 -16.76 -1.09 6.53
CA ALA A 312 -15.84 -2.00 7.23
C ALA A 312 -15.70 -3.31 6.48
N GLU A 313 -14.58 -4.02 6.71
CA GLU A 313 -14.35 -5.34 6.12
C GLU A 313 -13.86 -6.35 7.15
N THR A 314 -14.44 -7.55 7.15
CA THR A 314 -13.98 -8.70 7.94
C THR A 314 -13.23 -9.72 7.09
N ILE A 315 -12.32 -10.47 7.72
CA ILE A 315 -11.56 -11.56 7.09
C ILE A 315 -12.40 -12.81 6.76
N ALA A 316 -13.69 -12.84 7.09
CA ALA A 316 -14.63 -13.90 6.75
C ALA A 316 -16.02 -13.28 6.55
N PRO A 317 -16.90 -13.88 5.72
CA PRO A 317 -18.26 -13.37 5.54
C PRO A 317 -19.00 -13.30 6.88
N SER A 318 -19.63 -12.16 7.16
CA SER A 318 -20.29 -11.89 8.43
C SER A 318 -21.61 -11.14 8.19
N ALA A 319 -22.53 -11.23 9.15
CA ALA A 319 -23.55 -10.21 9.31
C ALA A 319 -22.95 -9.06 10.12
N MET A 320 -23.41 -7.82 9.89
CA MET A 320 -22.85 -6.64 10.54
C MET A 320 -23.93 -5.67 11.02
N GLU A 321 -23.67 -5.01 12.15
CA GLU A 321 -24.54 -4.00 12.74
C GLU A 321 -23.73 -2.77 13.12
N VAL A 322 -24.20 -1.59 12.73
CA VAL A 322 -23.73 -0.29 13.23
C VAL A 322 -24.71 0.20 14.29
N ARG A 323 -24.20 0.48 15.48
CA ARG A 323 -24.94 1.06 16.60
C ARG A 323 -24.54 2.51 16.78
N VAL A 324 -25.50 3.40 16.95
CA VAL A 324 -25.24 4.83 17.15
C VAL A 324 -26.00 5.37 18.36
N ARG A 325 -25.35 6.24 19.13
CA ARG A 325 -25.92 7.00 20.25
C ARG A 325 -25.42 8.44 20.25
N ASP A 326 -26.23 9.34 20.75
CA ASP A 326 -25.80 10.71 21.10
C ASP A 326 -25.01 10.72 22.42
N GLU A 327 -24.66 11.91 22.91
CA GLU A 327 -23.92 12.08 24.16
C GLU A 327 -24.74 11.77 25.42
N SER A 328 -26.07 11.66 25.31
CA SER A 328 -27.00 11.64 26.44
C SER A 328 -27.45 10.24 26.90
N GLY A 329 -27.15 9.17 26.16
CA GLY A 329 -27.67 7.84 26.50
C GLY A 329 -26.96 6.63 25.90
N ASP A 330 -27.65 5.49 25.96
CA ASP A 330 -27.26 4.18 25.40
C ASP A 330 -27.45 4.13 23.87
N PHE A 331 -26.94 3.08 23.22
CA PHE A 331 -27.15 2.80 21.79
C PHE A 331 -28.63 2.63 21.41
N GLN A 332 -29.28 3.75 21.05
CA GLN A 332 -30.69 3.82 20.67
C GLN A 332 -30.95 3.40 19.22
N ARG A 333 -30.02 3.67 18.29
CA ARG A 333 -30.22 3.44 16.85
C ARG A 333 -29.29 2.37 16.31
N ARG A 334 -29.80 1.53 15.41
CA ARG A 334 -29.08 0.38 14.86
C ARG A 334 -29.42 0.19 13.39
N TRP A 335 -28.40 -0.03 12.57
CA TRP A 335 -28.49 -0.41 11.17
C TRP A 335 -27.83 -1.76 11.03
N ARG A 336 -28.52 -2.72 10.43
CA ARG A 336 -28.07 -4.11 10.40
C ARG A 336 -28.21 -4.68 9.00
N ASN A 337 -27.17 -5.40 8.58
CA ASN A 337 -27.17 -6.23 7.39
C ASN A 337 -26.93 -7.68 7.80
N GLU A 338 -27.96 -8.52 7.67
CA GLU A 338 -27.91 -9.96 7.99
C GLU A 338 -27.32 -10.80 6.84
N GLN A 339 -27.14 -10.22 5.65
CA GLN A 339 -26.51 -10.91 4.53
C GLN A 339 -25.02 -11.09 4.82
N ALA A 340 -24.57 -12.33 4.82
CA ALA A 340 -23.15 -12.66 5.01
C ALA A 340 -22.31 -12.06 3.88
N ALA A 341 -21.51 -11.04 4.22
CA ALA A 341 -20.56 -10.40 3.32
C ALA A 341 -19.27 -10.07 4.08
N ARG A 342 -18.18 -9.81 3.36
CA ARG A 342 -16.93 -9.35 3.99
C ARG A 342 -16.94 -7.85 4.16
N ILE A 343 -17.27 -7.14 3.09
CA ILE A 343 -17.39 -5.69 3.08
C ILE A 343 -18.85 -5.33 3.34
N HIS A 344 -19.06 -4.43 4.28
CA HIS A 344 -20.36 -3.83 4.52
C HIS A 344 -20.28 -2.32 4.43
N GLU A 345 -21.29 -1.74 3.81
CA GLU A 345 -21.55 -0.33 3.76
C GLU A 345 -22.87 -0.05 4.47
N PHE A 346 -22.89 0.99 5.30
CA PHE A 346 -24.09 1.47 5.97
C PHE A 346 -24.24 2.97 5.76
N ARG A 347 -25.39 3.40 5.22
CA ARG A 347 -25.85 4.78 5.32
C ARG A 347 -26.61 4.97 6.63
N ILE A 348 -26.03 5.69 7.57
CA ILE A 348 -26.60 5.99 8.88
C ILE A 348 -27.33 7.34 8.77
N ASP A 349 -28.65 7.32 8.64
CA ASP A 349 -29.49 8.50 8.39
C ASP A 349 -30.32 8.94 9.62
N GLY A 350 -31.11 10.02 9.45
CA GLY A 350 -31.97 10.56 10.51
C GLY A 350 -31.18 11.11 11.71
N LEU A 351 -29.97 11.62 11.45
CA LEU A 351 -29.11 12.29 12.42
C LEU A 351 -29.45 13.79 12.48
N GLU A 352 -29.07 14.43 13.58
CA GLU A 352 -29.14 15.88 13.72
C GLU A 352 -27.88 16.52 13.16
N ALA A 353 -28.03 17.70 12.57
CA ALA A 353 -26.93 18.49 12.02
C ALA A 353 -25.92 18.91 13.10
N ASN A 354 -24.67 19.09 12.68
CA ASN A 354 -23.57 19.58 13.51
C ASN A 354 -23.47 18.89 14.89
N THR A 355 -23.81 17.60 14.98
CA THR A 355 -23.98 16.88 16.25
C THR A 355 -22.97 15.76 16.38
N LYS A 356 -22.37 15.65 17.56
CA LYS A 356 -21.44 14.57 17.89
C LYS A 356 -22.20 13.29 18.27
N TYR A 357 -21.79 12.19 17.65
CA TYR A 357 -22.30 10.86 17.92
C TYR A 357 -21.18 9.91 18.34
N PHE A 358 -21.55 8.88 19.08
CA PHE A 358 -20.74 7.69 19.31
C PHE A 358 -21.29 6.55 18.45
N TYR A 359 -20.39 5.76 17.87
CA TYR A 359 -20.75 4.59 17.09
C TYR A 359 -19.92 3.37 17.48
N GLU A 360 -20.50 2.19 17.30
CA GLU A 360 -19.82 0.89 17.43
C GLU A 360 -20.28 0.02 16.25
N VAL A 361 -19.33 -0.66 15.61
CA VAL A 361 -19.64 -1.69 14.61
C VAL A 361 -19.39 -3.06 15.21
N VAL A 362 -20.36 -3.95 15.07
CA VAL A 362 -20.30 -5.34 15.55
C VAL A 362 -20.57 -6.28 14.37
N ALA A 363 -19.67 -7.22 14.16
CA ALA A 363 -19.81 -8.29 13.17
C ALA A 363 -20.03 -9.65 13.84
N GLY A 364 -20.79 -10.52 13.20
CA GLY A 364 -21.10 -11.87 13.68
C GLY A 364 -21.06 -12.91 12.57
N ALA A 365 -20.43 -14.06 12.85
CA ALA A 365 -20.31 -15.18 11.92
C ALA A 365 -20.22 -16.50 12.70
N GLY A 366 -21.24 -17.36 12.57
CA GLY A 366 -21.35 -18.55 13.40
C GLY A 366 -21.38 -18.18 14.89
N GLU A 367 -20.45 -18.74 15.68
CA GLU A 367 -20.26 -18.40 17.10
C GLU A 367 -19.28 -17.22 17.32
N SER A 368 -18.57 -16.79 16.26
CA SER A 368 -17.61 -15.69 16.33
C SER A 368 -18.32 -14.33 16.32
N THR A 369 -17.91 -13.44 17.22
CA THR A 369 -18.37 -12.04 17.28
C THR A 369 -17.15 -11.13 17.37
N LEU A 370 -17.19 -10.01 16.64
CA LEU A 370 -16.12 -9.02 16.61
C LEU A 370 -16.68 -7.61 16.82
N SER A 371 -16.11 -6.86 17.76
CA SER A 371 -16.44 -5.44 17.97
C SER A 371 -15.30 -4.54 17.48
N GLY A 372 -15.64 -3.42 16.84
CA GLY A 372 -14.72 -2.34 16.48
C GLY A 372 -14.42 -1.37 17.63
N GLY A 373 -15.05 -1.59 18.79
CA GLY A 373 -15.05 -0.66 19.90
C GLY A 373 -15.87 0.59 19.65
N VAL A 374 -16.06 1.40 20.69
CA VAL A 374 -16.79 2.67 20.60
C VAL A 374 -15.88 3.77 20.05
N LYS A 375 -16.32 4.41 18.98
CA LYS A 375 -15.67 5.54 18.32
C LYS A 375 -16.63 6.74 18.26
N THR A 376 -16.23 7.83 17.63
CA THR A 376 -17.04 9.06 17.55
C THR A 376 -16.96 9.68 16.17
N PHE A 377 -18.04 10.32 15.75
CA PHE A 377 -18.04 11.21 14.59
C PHE A 377 -18.90 12.45 14.87
N ARG A 378 -18.84 13.43 13.97
CA ARG A 378 -19.74 14.59 13.96
C ARG A 378 -20.38 14.69 12.57
N THR A 379 -21.69 14.91 12.51
CA THR A 379 -22.40 15.20 11.26
C THR A 379 -21.94 16.54 10.67
N ALA A 380 -22.23 16.77 9.39
CA ALA A 380 -21.82 18.00 8.73
C ALA A 380 -22.42 19.24 9.43
N ALA A 381 -21.64 20.32 9.42
CA ALA A 381 -22.08 21.61 9.93
C ALA A 381 -23.20 22.18 9.05
N ASP A 382 -24.16 22.90 9.66
CA ASP A 382 -25.17 23.66 8.93
C ASP A 382 -24.54 24.89 8.26
N ARG A 383 -25.20 25.42 7.22
CA ARG A 383 -24.82 26.73 6.65
C ARG A 383 -24.81 27.80 7.77
N GLY A 384 -23.76 28.61 7.81
CA GLY A 384 -23.48 29.61 8.85
C GLY A 384 -22.59 29.11 9.99
N ASP A 385 -22.46 27.79 10.19
CA ASP A 385 -21.66 27.24 11.30
C ASP A 385 -20.18 27.13 10.94
N PRO A 386 -19.28 27.42 11.89
CA PRO A 386 -17.85 27.26 11.68
C PRO A 386 -17.47 25.79 11.60
N PHE A 387 -16.55 25.47 10.70
CA PHE A 387 -15.98 24.14 10.59
C PHE A 387 -14.54 24.18 10.09
N THR A 388 -13.88 23.03 10.19
CA THR A 388 -12.49 22.86 9.76
C THR A 388 -12.40 21.62 8.89
N PHE A 389 -11.48 21.62 7.93
CA PHE A 389 -11.18 20.44 7.12
C PHE A 389 -9.68 20.33 6.85
N VAL A 390 -9.24 19.11 6.55
CA VAL A 390 -7.90 18.84 6.05
C VAL A 390 -8.00 18.46 4.58
N ALA A 391 -7.08 18.99 3.76
CA ALA A 391 -6.82 18.53 2.40
C ALA A 391 -5.45 17.84 2.32
N ILE A 392 -5.41 16.69 1.64
CA ILE A 392 -4.23 15.85 1.43
C ILE A 392 -4.36 15.14 0.09
N GLY A 393 -3.27 14.72 -0.54
CA GLY A 393 -3.26 13.80 -1.68
C GLY A 393 -2.12 12.79 -1.55
N ASP A 394 -2.20 11.74 -2.37
CA ASP A 394 -1.04 10.89 -2.69
C ASP A 394 -0.48 10.14 -1.48
N THR A 395 -1.35 9.51 -0.69
CA THR A 395 -1.01 8.67 0.47
C THR A 395 -0.48 7.29 0.09
N GLN A 396 0.19 7.21 -1.06
CA GLN A 396 0.75 6.00 -1.63
C GLN A 396 2.23 5.82 -1.27
N SER A 397 2.81 4.67 -1.62
CA SER A 397 4.25 4.31 -1.54
C SER A 397 4.93 4.24 -0.16
N GLN A 398 4.70 5.16 0.80
CA GLN A 398 5.43 5.22 2.07
C GLN A 398 4.52 5.14 3.33
N PRO A 399 4.16 3.94 3.82
CA PRO A 399 3.18 3.77 4.91
C PRO A 399 3.54 4.49 6.21
N ALA A 400 4.83 4.54 6.55
CA ALA A 400 5.29 5.23 7.75
C ALA A 400 5.11 6.75 7.67
N VAL A 401 5.22 7.34 6.47
CA VAL A 401 4.95 8.76 6.22
C VAL A 401 3.46 9.01 6.33
N VAL A 402 2.65 8.22 5.62
CA VAL A 402 1.18 8.29 5.64
C VAL A 402 0.66 8.29 7.07
N LYS A 403 1.18 7.38 7.91
CA LYS A 403 0.80 7.32 9.33
C LYS A 403 1.13 8.62 10.08
N ARG A 404 2.35 9.17 9.91
CA ARG A 404 2.75 10.41 10.59
C ARG A 404 1.85 11.58 10.18
N ILE A 405 1.57 11.70 8.88
CA ILE A 405 0.69 12.74 8.37
C ILE A 405 -0.74 12.56 8.90
N ALA A 406 -1.29 11.35 8.90
CA ALA A 406 -2.62 11.07 9.43
C ALA A 406 -2.72 11.36 10.94
N ASP A 407 -1.70 10.99 11.73
CA ASP A 407 -1.62 11.30 13.16
C ASP A 407 -1.65 12.82 13.39
N LEU A 408 -0.78 13.58 12.70
CA LEU A 408 -0.70 15.04 12.81
C LEU A 408 -1.97 15.75 12.33
N ALA A 409 -2.54 15.31 11.20
CA ALA A 409 -3.81 15.83 10.70
C ALA A 409 -4.91 15.62 11.75
N PHE A 410 -4.97 14.45 12.37
CA PHE A 410 -5.96 14.19 13.43
C PHE A 410 -5.74 15.08 14.67
N GLU A 411 -4.50 15.43 15.03
CA GLU A 411 -4.20 16.37 16.13
C GLU A 411 -4.85 17.75 15.93
N THR A 412 -5.07 18.18 14.69
CA THR A 412 -5.79 19.42 14.38
C THR A 412 -7.32 19.33 14.58
N ARG A 413 -7.85 18.13 14.82
CA ARG A 413 -9.29 17.82 15.00
C ARG A 413 -10.18 18.35 13.86
N PRO A 414 -9.88 17.98 12.60
CA PRO A 414 -10.70 18.42 11.47
C PRO A 414 -12.10 17.81 11.53
N SER A 415 -13.07 18.54 11.02
CA SER A 415 -14.45 18.04 10.88
C SER A 415 -14.63 17.17 9.63
N LEU A 416 -13.75 17.33 8.63
CA LEU A 416 -13.80 16.68 7.33
C LEU A 416 -12.38 16.43 6.79
N LEU A 417 -12.18 15.32 6.07
CA LEU A 417 -10.98 15.05 5.27
C LEU A 417 -11.34 15.05 3.78
N VAL A 418 -10.70 15.91 3.00
CA VAL A 418 -10.77 15.94 1.54
C VAL A 418 -9.48 15.33 0.98
N HIS A 419 -9.59 14.36 0.08
CA HIS A 419 -8.43 13.66 -0.46
C HIS A 419 -8.32 13.82 -1.99
N ALA A 420 -7.18 14.30 -2.48
CA ALA A 420 -6.94 14.62 -3.88
C ALA A 420 -6.47 13.42 -4.74
N GLY A 421 -6.96 12.20 -4.45
CA GLY A 421 -6.62 10.97 -5.19
C GLY A 421 -5.28 10.33 -4.83
N ASP A 422 -4.99 9.18 -5.46
CA ASP A 422 -3.84 8.31 -5.19
C ASP A 422 -3.76 7.88 -3.72
N LEU A 423 -4.84 7.24 -3.28
CA LEU A 423 -4.96 6.68 -1.93
C LEU A 423 -3.99 5.50 -1.77
N VAL A 424 -3.83 4.71 -2.83
CA VAL A 424 -3.00 3.50 -2.88
C VAL A 424 -2.06 3.52 -4.10
N THR A 425 -0.94 2.79 -4.01
CA THR A 425 0.01 2.67 -5.14
C THR A 425 -0.56 1.90 -6.33
N THR A 426 -1.52 0.99 -6.13
CA THR A 426 -2.17 0.23 -7.22
C THR A 426 -3.56 -0.16 -6.77
N GLY A 427 -4.59 0.35 -7.44
CA GLY A 427 -5.99 0.18 -7.06
C GLY A 427 -6.47 -1.26 -7.14
N GLY A 428 -5.94 -2.07 -8.07
CA GLY A 428 -6.27 -3.49 -8.17
C GLY A 428 -5.62 -4.37 -7.09
N ASP A 429 -4.60 -3.87 -6.40
CA ASP A 429 -3.87 -4.63 -5.39
C ASP A 429 -4.51 -4.46 -4.01
N LYS A 430 -5.17 -5.52 -3.52
CA LYS A 430 -5.80 -5.56 -2.20
C LYS A 430 -4.82 -5.31 -1.04
N GLY A 431 -3.56 -5.72 -1.19
CA GLY A 431 -2.49 -5.50 -0.22
C GLY A 431 -2.20 -4.01 -0.02
N HIS A 432 -2.23 -3.20 -1.08
CA HIS A 432 -2.06 -1.75 -0.96
C HIS A 432 -3.22 -1.09 -0.18
N TRP A 433 -4.45 -1.59 -0.30
CA TRP A 433 -5.55 -1.11 0.55
C TRP A 433 -5.38 -1.56 2.00
N THR A 434 -5.22 -2.87 2.20
CA THR A 434 -5.38 -3.52 3.51
C THR A 434 -4.12 -3.51 4.37
N ASN A 435 -2.92 -3.43 3.79
CA ASN A 435 -1.64 -3.43 4.52
C ASN A 435 -1.01 -2.03 4.55
N HIS A 436 -1.40 -1.16 3.62
CA HIS A 436 -0.85 0.19 3.51
C HIS A 436 -1.89 1.27 3.84
N PHE A 437 -2.86 1.56 2.98
CA PHE A 437 -3.72 2.74 3.16
C PHE A 437 -4.53 2.70 4.48
N PHE A 438 -5.39 1.70 4.67
CA PHE A 438 -6.31 1.69 5.80
C PHE A 438 -5.62 1.66 7.17
N PRO A 439 -4.61 0.80 7.43
CA PRO A 439 -3.96 0.79 8.75
C PRO A 439 -3.27 2.11 9.11
N ASN A 440 -2.71 2.81 8.11
CA ASN A 440 -1.93 4.03 8.34
C ASN A 440 -2.82 5.29 8.39
N MET A 441 -3.94 5.32 7.68
CA MET A 441 -4.93 6.40 7.76
C MET A 441 -5.91 6.26 8.93
N ARG A 442 -6.03 5.05 9.52
CA ARG A 442 -6.96 4.72 10.61
C ARG A 442 -7.05 5.76 11.74
N PRO A 443 -5.94 6.33 12.27
CA PRO A 443 -6.01 7.32 13.35
C PRO A 443 -6.94 8.51 13.05
N LEU A 444 -7.06 8.86 11.77
CA LEU A 444 -7.89 9.94 11.26
C LEU A 444 -9.28 9.45 10.83
N ILE A 445 -9.35 8.45 9.95
CA ILE A 445 -10.60 8.08 9.25
C ILE A 445 -11.61 7.28 10.09
N GLU A 446 -11.22 6.78 11.26
CA GLU A 446 -12.16 6.19 12.23
C GLU A 446 -12.96 7.26 13.03
N ARG A 447 -12.68 8.56 12.80
CA ARG A 447 -13.36 9.69 13.46
C ARG A 447 -13.73 10.85 12.56
N VAL A 448 -13.04 10.99 11.44
CA VAL A 448 -13.22 12.05 10.46
C VAL A 448 -13.58 11.42 9.13
N ALA A 449 -14.68 11.84 8.53
CA ALA A 449 -15.11 11.29 7.26
C ALA A 449 -14.17 11.72 6.13
N ILE A 450 -13.76 10.77 5.29
CA ILE A 450 -12.95 11.01 4.10
C ILE A 450 -13.82 11.17 2.85
N MET A 451 -13.52 12.17 2.03
CA MET A 451 -14.12 12.46 0.73
C MET A 451 -13.01 12.52 -0.32
N PRO A 452 -12.72 11.41 -1.04
CA PRO A 452 -11.68 11.36 -2.04
C PRO A 452 -12.17 11.63 -3.47
N VAL A 453 -11.27 12.11 -4.32
CA VAL A 453 -11.36 11.90 -5.78
C VAL A 453 -10.55 10.68 -6.19
N LEU A 454 -10.79 10.20 -7.41
CA LEU A 454 -10.05 9.09 -8.02
C LEU A 454 -8.74 9.61 -8.63
N GLY A 455 -7.58 9.03 -8.26
CA GLY A 455 -6.29 9.29 -8.88
C GLY A 455 -5.92 8.26 -9.95
N ASN A 456 -4.79 8.43 -10.63
CA ASN A 456 -4.41 7.48 -11.68
C ASN A 456 -3.94 6.13 -11.11
N HIS A 457 -3.45 6.08 -9.87
CA HIS A 457 -3.05 4.83 -9.24
C HIS A 457 -4.23 3.98 -8.77
N GLU A 458 -5.42 4.56 -8.58
CA GLU A 458 -6.65 3.78 -8.36
C GLU A 458 -7.06 2.95 -9.59
N GLN A 459 -6.60 3.31 -10.80
CA GLN A 459 -6.80 2.56 -12.05
C GLN A 459 -8.26 2.25 -12.41
N ASP A 460 -9.21 3.03 -11.88
CA ASP A 460 -10.65 2.73 -12.01
C ASP A 460 -11.01 1.32 -11.49
N ALA A 461 -10.22 0.80 -10.55
CA ALA A 461 -10.35 -0.54 -10.04
C ALA A 461 -11.58 -0.69 -9.15
N LYS A 462 -12.23 -1.86 -9.22
CA LYS A 462 -13.41 -2.21 -8.42
C LYS A 462 -13.21 -1.96 -6.91
N LEU A 463 -12.01 -2.19 -6.38
CA LEU A 463 -11.73 -2.02 -4.95
C LEU A 463 -11.95 -0.58 -4.47
N TYR A 464 -11.73 0.44 -5.30
CA TYR A 464 -12.05 1.83 -4.93
C TYR A 464 -13.55 1.95 -4.61
N TYR A 465 -14.41 1.48 -5.52
CA TYR A 465 -15.87 1.53 -5.39
C TYR A 465 -16.41 0.58 -4.32
N ASP A 466 -15.69 -0.51 -4.00
CA ASP A 466 -16.06 -1.39 -2.89
C ASP A 466 -15.83 -0.72 -1.52
N TYR A 467 -14.88 0.20 -1.40
CA TYR A 467 -14.54 0.85 -0.15
C TYR A 467 -15.10 2.27 -0.01
N MET A 468 -15.20 3.01 -1.11
CA MET A 468 -15.57 4.42 -1.09
C MET A 468 -17.06 4.58 -1.40
N SER A 469 -17.89 4.44 -0.37
CA SER A 469 -19.31 4.82 -0.40
C SER A 469 -19.44 6.33 -0.52
N LEU A 470 -19.74 6.79 -1.73
CA LEU A 470 -19.77 8.21 -2.09
C LEU A 470 -21.10 8.54 -2.79
N PRO A 471 -21.46 9.83 -2.96
CA PRO A 471 -22.63 10.16 -3.74
C PRO A 471 -22.51 9.61 -5.17
N ASP A 472 -23.60 9.06 -5.70
CA ASP A 472 -23.66 8.61 -7.09
C ASP A 472 -23.15 9.70 -8.06
N PRO A 473 -22.35 9.34 -9.09
CA PRO A 473 -21.88 8.00 -9.45
C PRO A 473 -20.56 7.57 -8.78
N GLU A 474 -20.22 8.09 -7.60
CA GLU A 474 -18.99 7.83 -6.80
C GLU A 474 -17.67 8.29 -7.41
N ARG A 475 -17.70 8.59 -8.70
CA ARG A 475 -16.53 8.94 -9.52
C ARG A 475 -16.28 10.44 -9.58
N TRP A 476 -17.34 11.21 -9.76
CA TRP A 476 -17.37 12.66 -9.63
C TRP A 476 -18.68 13.03 -8.96
N TYR A 477 -18.64 13.96 -8.02
CA TYR A 477 -19.80 14.28 -7.20
C TYR A 477 -19.58 15.61 -6.49
N SER A 478 -20.62 16.14 -5.87
CA SER A 478 -20.51 17.31 -5.02
C SER A 478 -21.19 17.07 -3.68
N PHE A 479 -20.74 17.80 -2.67
CA PHE A 479 -21.36 17.79 -1.36
C PHE A 479 -21.15 19.15 -0.67
N SER A 480 -22.00 19.42 0.30
CA SER A 480 -21.94 20.64 1.11
C SER A 480 -21.47 20.33 2.53
N TYR A 481 -20.70 21.23 3.11
CA TYR A 481 -20.30 21.18 4.52
C TYR A 481 -20.21 22.60 5.04
N GLY A 482 -21.06 22.97 6.01
CA GLY A 482 -21.17 24.37 6.43
C GLY A 482 -21.50 25.31 5.26
N ASP A 483 -20.81 26.43 5.18
CA ASP A 483 -20.93 27.40 4.08
C ASP A 483 -20.12 27.07 2.82
N ALA A 484 -19.61 25.84 2.71
CA ALA A 484 -18.82 25.41 1.57
C ALA A 484 -19.52 24.35 0.72
N ASP A 485 -19.37 24.47 -0.60
CA ASP A 485 -19.63 23.39 -1.54
C ASP A 485 -18.30 22.88 -2.13
N PHE A 486 -18.17 21.56 -2.19
CA PHE A 486 -17.01 20.86 -2.76
C PHE A 486 -17.43 20.16 -4.05
N PHE A 487 -16.65 20.34 -5.11
CA PHE A 487 -16.84 19.74 -6.43
C PHE A 487 -15.69 18.76 -6.68
N MET A 488 -16.01 17.47 -6.55
CA MET A 488 -15.08 16.35 -6.63
C MET A 488 -15.07 15.84 -8.07
N ILE A 489 -13.93 15.94 -8.75
CA ILE A 489 -13.80 15.80 -10.20
C ILE A 489 -12.81 14.68 -10.51
N ASP A 490 -13.19 13.78 -11.41
CA ASP A 490 -12.32 12.75 -11.95
C ASP A 490 -11.48 13.30 -13.11
N GLY A 491 -10.22 13.59 -12.82
CA GLY A 491 -9.22 14.05 -13.78
C GLY A 491 -8.70 12.96 -14.74
N ASN A 492 -8.98 11.67 -14.46
CA ASN A 492 -8.59 10.56 -15.33
C ASN A 492 -9.50 10.40 -16.55
N ARG A 493 -10.58 11.19 -16.62
CA ARG A 493 -11.50 11.23 -17.77
C ARG A 493 -11.37 12.56 -18.50
N SER A 494 -11.85 12.58 -19.74
CA SER A 494 -11.85 13.80 -20.55
C SER A 494 -12.66 14.90 -19.87
N LEU A 495 -11.97 16.00 -19.61
CA LEU A 495 -12.52 17.28 -19.15
C LEU A 495 -12.67 18.27 -20.31
N ALA A 496 -12.51 17.81 -21.55
CA ALA A 496 -12.84 18.55 -22.77
C ALA A 496 -14.28 18.26 -23.26
N ASP A 497 -14.82 19.21 -24.03
CA ASP A 497 -16.06 19.20 -24.84
C ASP A 497 -17.11 18.10 -24.58
N ARG A 498 -18.29 18.50 -24.05
CA ARG A 498 -19.54 17.72 -23.98
C ARG A 498 -19.45 16.35 -23.30
N SER A 499 -18.52 16.18 -22.35
CA SER A 499 -18.54 15.00 -21.48
C SER A 499 -19.65 15.15 -20.44
N ALA A 500 -20.25 14.02 -20.02
CA ALA A 500 -21.29 14.02 -18.99
C ALA A 500 -20.82 14.65 -17.68
N GLN A 501 -19.54 14.48 -17.34
CA GLN A 501 -18.90 15.11 -16.19
C GLN A 501 -18.79 16.64 -16.37
N LEU A 502 -18.43 17.14 -17.54
CA LEU A 502 -18.32 18.59 -17.77
C LEU A 502 -19.69 19.27 -17.72
N GLU A 503 -20.72 18.66 -18.31
CA GLU A 503 -22.10 19.16 -18.25
C GLU A 503 -22.64 19.14 -16.81
N TRP A 504 -22.34 18.09 -16.05
CA TRP A 504 -22.63 18.01 -14.63
C TRP A 504 -21.93 19.12 -13.85
N LEU A 505 -20.62 19.33 -14.08
CA LEU A 505 -19.82 20.30 -13.35
C LEU A 505 -20.33 21.73 -13.58
N GLU A 506 -20.64 22.11 -14.83
CA GLU A 506 -21.22 23.43 -15.12
C GLU A 506 -22.57 23.59 -14.42
N SER A 507 -23.42 22.57 -14.45
CA SER A 507 -24.73 22.59 -13.79
C SER A 507 -24.61 22.71 -12.27
N ALA A 508 -23.70 21.95 -11.65
CA ALA A 508 -23.47 21.95 -10.21
C ALA A 508 -22.90 23.30 -9.73
N LEU A 509 -21.90 23.83 -10.43
CA LEU A 509 -21.31 25.14 -10.13
C LEU A 509 -22.31 26.29 -10.30
N ALA A 510 -23.17 26.21 -11.31
CA ALA A 510 -24.23 27.19 -11.55
C ALA A 510 -25.33 27.16 -10.49
N ALA A 511 -25.64 25.98 -9.96
CA ALA A 511 -26.65 25.79 -8.93
C ALA A 511 -26.17 26.21 -7.52
N SER A 512 -24.85 26.21 -7.28
CA SER A 512 -24.27 26.49 -5.98
C SER A 512 -24.36 27.96 -5.58
N ASP A 513 -24.95 28.20 -4.41
CA ASP A 513 -25.04 29.47 -3.71
C ASP A 513 -24.11 29.57 -2.50
N ALA A 514 -23.25 28.58 -2.30
CA ALA A 514 -22.31 28.55 -1.17
C ALA A 514 -21.36 29.74 -1.18
N GLU A 515 -21.02 30.22 0.01
CA GLU A 515 -20.04 31.30 0.18
C GLU A 515 -18.65 30.85 -0.27
N TRP A 516 -18.27 29.61 0.06
CA TRP A 516 -16.99 29.02 -0.31
C TRP A 516 -17.18 27.90 -1.33
N LYS A 517 -16.40 27.93 -2.41
CA LYS A 517 -16.46 26.89 -3.44
C LYS A 517 -15.08 26.29 -3.65
N PHE A 518 -15.00 24.97 -3.53
CA PHE A 518 -13.76 24.21 -3.70
C PHE A 518 -13.89 23.23 -4.84
N ALA A 519 -12.95 23.27 -5.78
CA ALA A 519 -12.77 22.19 -6.73
C ALA A 519 -11.69 21.23 -6.21
N VAL A 520 -11.86 19.94 -6.44
CA VAL A 520 -10.87 18.91 -6.09
C VAL A 520 -10.77 17.97 -7.28
N LEU A 521 -9.55 17.72 -7.74
CA LEU A 521 -9.23 16.77 -8.80
C LEU A 521 -7.84 16.20 -8.56
N HIS A 522 -7.49 15.09 -9.19
CA HIS A 522 -6.17 14.51 -8.95
C HIS A 522 -5.04 15.29 -9.66
N GLN A 523 -5.08 15.45 -10.98
CA GLN A 523 -4.01 16.10 -11.73
C GLN A 523 -4.06 17.65 -11.65
N PRO A 524 -2.92 18.33 -11.38
CA PRO A 524 -2.88 19.78 -11.23
C PRO A 524 -3.05 20.53 -12.56
N PRO A 525 -3.98 21.51 -12.67
CA PRO A 525 -4.05 22.41 -13.82
C PRO A 525 -2.80 23.27 -13.99
N TRP A 526 -2.13 23.59 -12.88
CA TRP A 526 -0.92 24.41 -12.81
C TRP A 526 0.09 23.76 -11.88
N THR A 527 1.29 23.49 -12.38
CA THR A 527 2.42 22.98 -11.60
C THR A 527 3.74 23.43 -12.23
N SER A 528 4.77 23.51 -11.39
CA SER A 528 6.13 23.72 -11.82
C SER A 528 6.97 22.46 -11.75
N ASP A 529 6.34 21.29 -11.75
CA ASP A 529 7.04 20.01 -11.86
C ASP A 529 8.07 19.98 -13.01
N SER A 530 9.15 19.25 -12.78
CA SER A 530 10.31 19.17 -13.66
C SER A 530 10.28 18.06 -14.71
N ASN A 531 9.38 17.06 -14.63
CA ASN A 531 9.45 15.84 -15.46
C ASN A 531 8.10 15.35 -16.04
N ASP A 532 7.01 15.31 -15.27
CA ASP A 532 5.71 14.73 -15.63
C ASP A 532 5.02 15.50 -16.75
N TYR A 533 5.17 16.83 -16.74
CA TYR A 533 4.61 17.71 -17.77
C TYR A 533 5.65 18.19 -18.79
N GLY A 534 6.83 17.55 -18.81
CA GLY A 534 7.94 17.79 -19.71
C GLY A 534 9.24 17.92 -18.94
N ASP A 535 10.33 17.31 -19.46
CA ASP A 535 11.66 17.40 -18.87
C ASP A 535 12.17 18.85 -18.96
N THR A 536 12.09 19.60 -17.88
CA THR A 536 12.48 21.02 -17.79
C THR A 536 14.00 21.25 -17.84
N TYR A 537 14.81 20.19 -17.69
CA TYR A 537 16.25 20.26 -17.88
C TYR A 537 16.65 20.18 -19.36
N GLN A 538 15.78 19.64 -20.22
CA GLN A 538 16.07 19.39 -21.64
C GLN A 538 15.09 20.07 -22.61
N THR A 539 13.85 20.26 -22.20
CA THR A 539 12.70 20.66 -23.04
C THR A 539 11.78 21.64 -22.30
N SER A 540 10.73 22.13 -22.98
CA SER A 540 9.73 22.99 -22.37
C SER A 540 8.66 22.18 -21.64
N SER A 541 8.31 22.59 -20.42
CA SER A 541 7.17 22.06 -19.67
C SER A 541 5.83 22.63 -20.16
N LYS A 542 4.78 21.81 -20.09
CA LYS A 542 3.38 22.25 -20.24
C LYS A 542 2.87 22.96 -18.99
N ARG A 543 3.63 22.98 -17.88
CA ARG A 543 3.35 23.69 -16.63
C ARG A 543 2.07 23.26 -15.90
N GLY A 544 1.65 22.01 -16.08
CA GLY A 544 0.37 21.47 -15.60
C GLY A 544 -0.32 20.61 -16.64
N ASP A 545 -1.37 19.94 -16.19
CA ASP A 545 -2.13 19.00 -17.00
C ASP A 545 -3.06 19.71 -18.00
N PRO A 546 -2.90 19.48 -19.32
CA PRO A 546 -3.77 20.10 -20.32
C PRO A 546 -5.23 19.68 -20.24
N ASN A 547 -5.53 18.47 -19.76
CA ASN A 547 -6.91 18.01 -19.60
C ASN A 547 -7.58 18.77 -18.44
N ALA A 548 -6.91 18.85 -17.29
CA ALA A 548 -7.34 19.64 -16.14
C ALA A 548 -7.50 21.14 -16.45
N ARG A 549 -6.67 21.69 -17.35
CA ARG A 549 -6.82 23.08 -17.80
C ARG A 549 -8.15 23.39 -18.49
N ASN A 550 -8.81 22.41 -19.10
CA ASN A 550 -10.06 22.64 -19.83
C ASN A 550 -11.20 23.17 -18.94
N ILE A 551 -11.17 22.90 -17.63
CA ILE A 551 -12.21 23.36 -16.69
C ILE A 551 -11.86 24.67 -15.98
N THR A 552 -10.63 25.17 -16.07
CA THR A 552 -10.18 26.37 -15.34
C THR A 552 -11.07 27.58 -15.57
N SER A 553 -11.39 27.87 -16.84
CA SER A 553 -12.32 28.95 -17.22
C SER A 553 -13.72 28.79 -16.63
N LEU A 554 -14.20 27.56 -16.45
CA LEU A 554 -15.48 27.26 -15.82
C LEU A 554 -15.41 27.49 -14.31
N LEU A 555 -14.34 27.04 -13.65
CA LEU A 555 -14.12 27.29 -12.22
C LEU A 555 -14.07 28.80 -11.93
N GLU A 556 -13.34 29.55 -12.74
CA GLU A 556 -13.21 31.01 -12.66
C GLU A 556 -14.55 31.73 -12.88
N LYS A 557 -15.30 31.34 -13.92
CA LYS A 557 -16.62 31.89 -14.25
C LYS A 557 -17.60 31.77 -13.08
N HIS A 558 -17.53 30.66 -12.33
CA HIS A 558 -18.44 30.34 -11.24
C HIS A 558 -17.91 30.72 -9.85
N GLY A 559 -16.73 31.36 -9.79
CA GLY A 559 -16.18 31.92 -8.55
C GLY A 559 -15.67 30.86 -7.57
N VAL A 560 -15.06 29.79 -8.07
CA VAL A 560 -14.32 28.82 -7.23
C VAL A 560 -13.15 29.54 -6.55
N ASP A 561 -12.97 29.29 -5.26
CA ASP A 561 -11.94 29.97 -4.45
C ASP A 561 -10.60 29.24 -4.54
N ILE A 562 -10.63 27.93 -4.26
CA ILE A 562 -9.45 27.08 -4.26
C ILE A 562 -9.74 25.82 -5.05
N CYS A 563 -8.79 25.43 -5.90
CA CYS A 563 -8.76 24.16 -6.59
C CYS A 563 -7.62 23.31 -6.02
N PHE A 564 -7.94 22.21 -5.34
CA PHE A 564 -6.99 21.29 -4.74
C PHE A 564 -6.64 20.15 -5.70
N SER A 565 -5.35 19.84 -5.80
CA SER A 565 -4.84 18.72 -6.59
C SER A 565 -3.77 17.91 -5.87
N GLY A 566 -3.52 16.70 -6.38
CA GLY A 566 -2.46 15.79 -5.97
C GLY A 566 -1.45 15.57 -7.09
N HIS A 567 -1.09 14.31 -7.34
CA HIS A 567 -0.31 13.79 -8.46
C HIS A 567 1.18 14.13 -8.44
N VAL A 568 1.52 15.42 -8.50
CA VAL A 568 2.90 15.89 -8.44
C VAL A 568 3.31 15.91 -6.98
N HIS A 569 4.18 15.01 -6.53
CA HIS A 569 4.49 14.75 -5.11
C HIS A 569 5.28 15.89 -4.41
N ASP A 570 4.69 17.07 -4.34
CA ASP A 570 5.17 18.25 -3.66
C ASP A 570 4.02 19.11 -3.11
N TYR A 571 4.37 20.26 -2.54
CA TYR A 571 3.43 21.35 -2.29
C TYR A 571 3.66 22.48 -3.30
N GLU A 572 2.60 22.91 -3.98
CA GLU A 572 2.58 24.14 -4.74
C GLU A 572 1.32 24.95 -4.49
N ARG A 573 1.46 26.28 -4.48
CA ARG A 573 0.32 27.19 -4.47
C ARG A 573 0.56 28.36 -5.41
N THR A 574 -0.43 28.63 -6.25
CA THR A 574 -0.39 29.76 -7.20
C THR A 574 -0.79 31.08 -6.52
N PHE A 575 -0.52 32.19 -7.19
CA PHE A 575 -1.34 33.40 -7.00
C PHE A 575 -2.78 33.16 -7.52
N PRO A 576 -3.75 34.05 -7.29
CA PRO A 576 -5.05 33.97 -7.95
C PRO A 576 -4.88 34.07 -9.46
N MET A 577 -5.55 33.18 -10.17
CA MET A 577 -5.44 33.08 -11.62
C MET A 577 -6.80 33.33 -12.28
N VAL A 578 -6.75 33.97 -13.44
CA VAL A 578 -7.84 34.01 -14.43
C VAL A 578 -7.23 33.75 -15.80
N GLY A 579 -7.61 32.64 -16.44
CA GLY A 579 -6.89 32.12 -17.60
C GLY A 579 -5.43 31.81 -17.23
N GLU A 580 -4.48 32.36 -17.98
CA GLU A 580 -3.04 32.19 -17.68
C GLU A 580 -2.44 33.35 -16.87
N ASP A 581 -3.25 34.36 -16.54
CA ASP A 581 -2.80 35.60 -15.91
C ASP A 581 -2.93 35.54 -14.39
N VAL A 582 -1.90 36.05 -13.71
CA VAL A 582 -1.96 36.34 -12.27
C VAL A 582 -2.72 37.64 -12.06
N VAL A 583 -3.76 37.62 -11.23
CA VAL A 583 -4.58 38.78 -10.91
C VAL A 583 -4.39 39.24 -9.45
N PRO A 584 -4.65 40.52 -9.15
CA PRO A 584 -4.63 41.02 -7.78
C PRO A 584 -5.60 40.25 -6.87
N TRP A 585 -5.20 40.04 -5.61
CA TRP A 585 -6.02 39.29 -4.64
C TRP A 585 -7.40 39.91 -4.40
N ASP A 586 -7.58 41.21 -4.61
CA ASP A 586 -8.87 41.91 -4.46
C ASP A 586 -9.77 41.87 -5.71
N GLU A 587 -9.25 41.40 -6.85
CA GLU A 587 -10.05 41.18 -8.08
C GLU A 587 -10.73 39.80 -8.11
N GLY A 588 -10.35 38.92 -7.17
CA GLY A 588 -10.75 37.52 -7.15
C GLY A 588 -9.99 36.67 -8.16
N GLY A 589 -10.33 35.39 -8.27
CA GLY A 589 -9.65 34.42 -9.12
C GLY A 589 -9.52 33.08 -8.40
N VAL A 590 -9.16 32.02 -9.13
CA VAL A 590 -8.99 30.70 -8.54
C VAL A 590 -7.55 30.56 -8.04
N THR A 591 -7.37 30.16 -6.79
CA THR A 591 -6.05 29.73 -6.29
C THR A 591 -5.90 28.23 -6.49
N TYR A 592 -4.86 27.78 -7.16
CA TYR A 592 -4.59 26.35 -7.36
C TYR A 592 -3.57 25.88 -6.34
N VAL A 593 -3.84 24.75 -5.69
CA VAL A 593 -3.03 24.18 -4.62
C VAL A 593 -2.78 22.70 -4.90
N THR A 594 -1.53 22.35 -5.21
CA THR A 594 -1.07 20.97 -5.19
C THR A 594 -0.69 20.60 -3.76
N THR A 595 -1.33 19.58 -3.20
CA THR A 595 -1.16 19.10 -1.82
C THR A 595 -0.83 17.61 -1.75
N ALA A 596 0.07 17.15 -2.62
CA ALA A 596 0.43 15.75 -2.84
C ALA A 596 1.49 15.19 -1.88
N GLY A 597 1.55 15.73 -0.66
CA GLY A 597 2.57 15.40 0.32
C GLY A 597 2.28 14.18 1.19
N GLY A 598 1.21 13.43 0.92
CA GLY A 598 0.67 12.44 1.86
C GLY A 598 1.51 11.19 2.06
N GLY A 599 2.32 10.79 1.07
CA GLY A 599 3.14 9.58 1.15
C GLY A 599 4.01 9.30 -0.08
N GLY A 600 3.60 9.73 -1.27
CA GLY A 600 4.35 9.54 -2.51
C GLY A 600 5.80 10.04 -2.45
N TYR A 601 6.69 9.46 -3.26
CA TYR A 601 8.10 9.87 -3.25
C TYR A 601 8.24 11.28 -3.82
N LEU A 602 8.80 12.20 -3.02
CA LEU A 602 8.80 13.62 -3.36
C LEU A 602 9.52 13.94 -4.68
N GLU A 603 8.88 14.77 -5.49
CA GLU A 603 9.36 15.25 -6.79
C GLU A 603 10.11 16.58 -6.70
N ASP A 604 10.74 16.99 -7.81
CA ASP A 604 11.54 18.20 -7.90
C ASP A 604 10.92 19.21 -8.86
N PHE A 605 11.09 20.50 -8.55
CA PHE A 605 10.58 21.60 -9.36
C PHE A 605 11.48 21.92 -10.56
N ASP A 606 10.90 22.57 -11.57
CA ASP A 606 11.57 23.27 -12.65
C ASP A 606 12.71 24.13 -12.07
N PRO A 607 13.95 23.98 -12.58
CA PRO A 607 15.08 24.81 -12.17
C PRO A 607 14.83 26.31 -12.33
N ALA A 608 13.96 26.70 -13.27
CA ALA A 608 13.51 28.06 -13.46
C ALA A 608 12.18 28.31 -12.74
N ASN A 609 12.10 29.43 -12.00
CA ASN A 609 10.85 29.75 -11.31
C ASN A 609 9.71 30.07 -12.29
N THR A 610 8.50 29.61 -11.97
CA THR A 610 7.28 29.91 -12.71
C THR A 610 6.69 31.24 -12.25
N THR A 611 6.03 31.96 -13.16
CA THR A 611 5.44 33.28 -12.89
C THR A 611 4.14 33.21 -12.08
N PHE A 612 3.40 32.11 -12.20
CA PHE A 612 2.15 31.88 -11.47
C PHE A 612 2.38 31.34 -10.04
N GLY A 613 3.55 30.75 -9.77
CA GLY A 613 3.85 30.09 -8.49
C GLY A 613 4.09 31.11 -7.37
N HIS A 614 3.29 31.05 -6.31
CA HIS A 614 3.46 31.89 -5.12
C HIS A 614 4.30 31.20 -4.05
N ARG A 615 4.05 29.90 -3.80
CA ARG A 615 4.76 29.08 -2.82
C ARG A 615 4.99 27.67 -3.35
N LYS A 616 6.13 27.10 -2.97
CA LYS A 616 6.56 25.75 -3.35
C LYS A 616 7.33 25.14 -2.19
N ALA A 617 7.10 23.87 -1.88
CA ALA A 617 7.86 23.14 -0.89
C ALA A 617 7.92 21.64 -1.20
N ARG A 618 9.14 21.11 -1.33
CA ARG A 618 9.37 19.67 -1.50
C ARG A 618 9.41 18.98 -0.14
N ARG A 619 8.24 18.65 0.41
CA ARG A 619 8.07 18.03 1.73
C ARG A 619 6.79 17.21 1.81
N HIS A 620 6.79 16.21 2.68
CA HIS A 620 5.56 15.59 3.14
C HIS A 620 4.78 16.57 4.01
N HIS A 621 3.47 16.69 3.77
CA HIS A 621 2.63 17.70 4.38
C HIS A 621 1.13 17.37 4.29
N PHE A 622 0.33 18.16 5.01
CA PHE A 622 -1.10 18.29 4.79
C PHE A 622 -1.49 19.78 4.88
N VAL A 623 -2.67 20.11 4.36
CA VAL A 623 -3.26 21.45 4.45
C VAL A 623 -4.43 21.41 5.42
N TYR A 624 -4.43 22.29 6.40
CA TYR A 624 -5.55 22.55 7.29
C TYR A 624 -6.26 23.83 6.86
N CYS A 625 -7.59 23.79 6.82
CA CYS A 625 -8.46 24.91 6.50
C CYS A 625 -9.49 25.10 7.60
N GLY A 626 -9.67 26.34 8.08
CA GLY A 626 -10.75 26.74 8.98
C GLY A 626 -11.65 27.77 8.30
N ILE A 627 -12.96 27.58 8.39
CA ILE A 627 -13.96 28.50 7.83
C ILE A 627 -14.87 28.98 8.95
N HIS A 628 -15.01 30.29 9.08
CA HIS A 628 -15.96 30.91 10.00
C HIS A 628 -16.27 32.36 9.57
N ASP A 629 -17.52 32.80 9.67
CA ASP A 629 -17.93 34.21 9.50
C ASP A 629 -17.35 34.88 8.23
N GLY A 630 -17.43 34.20 7.08
CA GLY A 630 -16.89 34.68 5.81
C GLY A 630 -15.36 34.84 5.76
N ILE A 631 -14.64 34.17 6.67
CA ILE A 631 -13.17 34.06 6.67
C ILE A 631 -12.78 32.61 6.43
N LEU A 632 -11.81 32.41 5.54
CA LEU A 632 -11.09 31.15 5.37
C LEU A 632 -9.65 31.34 5.82
N GLU A 633 -9.21 30.53 6.77
CA GLU A 633 -7.81 30.38 7.17
C GLU A 633 -7.24 29.10 6.59
N PHE A 634 -6.05 29.17 6.01
CA PHE A 634 -5.36 28.08 5.36
C PHE A 634 -3.95 27.96 5.94
N GLN A 635 -3.54 26.74 6.27
CA GLN A 635 -2.24 26.44 6.89
C GLN A 635 -1.66 25.15 6.31
N ALA A 636 -0.47 25.21 5.71
CA ALA A 636 0.25 24.02 5.26
C ALA A 636 1.31 23.62 6.31
N MET A 637 1.22 22.38 6.79
CA MET A 637 2.07 21.84 7.86
C MET A 637 2.86 20.64 7.36
N ASP A 638 4.17 20.61 7.62
CA ASP A 638 5.02 19.47 7.24
C ASP A 638 4.88 18.27 8.20
N GLU A 639 5.50 17.14 7.84
CA GLU A 639 5.48 15.89 8.63
C GLU A 639 6.14 15.97 10.02
N ASP A 640 6.74 17.11 10.38
CA ASP A 640 7.24 17.41 11.73
C ASP A 640 6.29 18.37 12.49
N GLY A 641 5.11 18.66 11.93
CA GLY A 641 4.12 19.58 12.47
C GLY A 641 4.51 21.06 12.32
N ARG A 642 5.46 21.40 11.43
CA ARG A 642 5.90 22.80 11.25
C ARG A 642 5.07 23.46 10.17
N LEU A 643 4.46 24.59 10.53
CA LEU A 643 3.81 25.50 9.60
C LEU A 643 4.84 26.10 8.63
N PHE A 644 4.61 25.99 7.33
CA PHE A 644 5.49 26.55 6.30
C PHE A 644 4.80 27.42 5.27
N ASP A 645 3.46 27.36 5.16
CA ASP A 645 2.68 28.32 4.38
C ASP A 645 1.36 28.66 5.05
N VAL A 646 0.90 29.89 4.81
CA VAL A 646 -0.37 30.43 5.31
C VAL A 646 -1.06 31.26 4.25
N LEU A 647 -2.39 31.25 4.28
CA LEU A 647 -3.26 32.12 3.51
C LEU A 647 -4.50 32.44 4.35
N SER A 648 -5.02 33.65 4.22
CA SER A 648 -6.31 34.04 4.78
C SER A 648 -7.11 34.77 3.71
N LEU A 649 -8.33 34.31 3.44
CA LEU A 649 -9.28 34.93 2.51
C LEU A 649 -10.46 35.51 3.31
N ASP A 650 -10.89 36.73 2.99
CA ASP A 650 -11.97 37.43 3.69
C ASP A 650 -13.04 37.90 2.68
N LYS A 651 -14.29 37.51 2.90
CA LYS A 651 -15.47 37.80 2.06
C LYS A 651 -16.52 38.68 2.75
N ARG A 652 -16.31 39.12 4.00
CA ARG A 652 -17.33 39.84 4.81
C ARG A 652 -17.82 41.16 4.21
N ASP A 653 -17.02 41.82 3.38
CA ASP A 653 -17.38 43.08 2.72
C ASP A 653 -18.11 42.89 1.36
N GLY A 654 -18.54 41.67 1.01
CA GLY A 654 -19.16 41.36 -0.28
C GLY A 654 -18.19 41.48 -1.47
N ARG A 655 -16.88 41.56 -1.19
CA ARG A 655 -15.81 41.53 -2.20
C ARG A 655 -15.44 40.10 -2.51
N ARG A 656 -15.03 39.84 -3.76
CA ARG A 656 -14.37 38.57 -4.11
C ARG A 656 -13.11 38.41 -3.24
N SER A 657 -12.86 37.18 -2.86
CA SER A 657 -11.91 36.64 -1.87
C SER A 657 -10.66 37.50 -1.66
N VAL A 658 -10.66 38.40 -0.67
CA VAL A 658 -9.49 39.28 -0.43
C VAL A 658 -8.47 38.51 0.39
N ALA A 659 -7.33 38.16 -0.20
CA ALA A 659 -6.24 37.60 0.61
C ALA A 659 -5.53 38.70 1.40
N ARG A 660 -5.64 38.68 2.74
CA ARG A 660 -4.71 39.42 3.58
C ARG A 660 -3.49 38.55 3.82
N ALA A 661 -2.37 38.90 3.18
CA ALA A 661 -1.08 38.37 3.61
C ALA A 661 -0.93 38.65 5.12
N ALA A 662 -0.70 37.60 5.91
CA ALA A 662 -0.46 37.69 7.34
C ALA A 662 0.81 38.53 7.61
N ARG A 663 0.66 39.84 7.55
CA ARG A 663 1.59 40.85 8.06
C ARG A 663 0.88 41.54 9.20
N GLU A 664 0.86 40.88 10.35
CA GLU A 664 0.92 41.51 11.66
C GLU A 664 1.10 40.41 12.74
N GLY A 665 2.34 40.24 13.20
CA GLY A 665 2.56 40.04 14.64
C GLY A 665 2.75 38.63 15.23
N VAL A 666 3.05 37.57 14.49
CA VAL A 666 3.67 36.39 15.14
C VAL A 666 5.16 36.68 15.33
N GLU A 667 5.50 37.34 16.44
CA GLU A 667 6.84 37.25 17.00
C GLU A 667 7.10 35.78 17.34
N ILE A 668 7.74 35.06 16.42
CA ILE A 668 8.53 33.89 16.80
C ILE A 668 9.54 34.44 17.79
N ALA A 669 9.36 34.10 19.07
CA ALA A 669 10.20 34.56 20.16
C ALA A 669 11.67 34.53 19.72
N PRO A 670 12.41 35.66 19.83
CA PRO A 670 13.82 35.65 19.49
C PRO A 670 14.49 34.59 20.36
N ARG A 671 15.22 33.67 19.72
CA ARG A 671 16.15 32.77 20.43
C ARG A 671 16.92 33.63 21.41
N THR A 672 16.68 33.45 22.70
CA THR A 672 17.37 34.19 23.76
C THR A 672 18.86 33.88 23.67
N SER A 673 19.59 34.74 22.98
CA SER A 673 21.04 34.80 23.02
C SER A 673 21.44 35.60 24.24
N THR A 674 21.53 34.98 25.42
CA THR A 674 22.29 35.53 26.54
C THR A 674 22.62 34.44 27.56
N TRP A 675 23.82 33.88 27.47
CA TRP A 675 24.60 33.50 28.67
C TRP A 675 26.09 33.64 28.35
N ARG A 676 26.57 34.88 28.48
CA ARG A 676 27.90 35.24 29.00
C ARG A 676 28.02 36.77 29.00
N ASN A 677 27.82 37.36 30.17
CA ASN A 677 28.71 38.37 30.73
C ASN A 677 28.30 38.62 32.18
N THR A 678 29.11 38.09 33.09
CA THR A 678 29.16 38.48 34.50
C THR A 678 29.68 39.92 34.61
N PRO A 679 29.14 40.75 35.50
CA PRO A 679 29.89 41.85 36.10
C PRO A 679 30.49 41.44 37.44
N LYS A 680 31.66 42.02 37.70
CA LYS A 680 32.41 42.05 38.96
C LYS A 680 31.51 42.47 40.14
N ASP A 681 31.52 41.72 41.23
CA ASP A 681 32.30 41.98 42.46
C ASP A 681 32.20 40.79 43.42
#